data_AF-A0A7L1RW13-F1
#
_entry.id   AF-A0A7L1RW13-F1
#
_cell.length_a   1.000
_cell.length_b   1.000
_cell.length_c   1.000
_cell.angle_alpha   90.00
_cell.angle_beta   90.00
_cell.angle_gamma   90.00
#
_symmetry.space_group_name_H-M   'P 1'
#
loop_
_entity.id
_entity.type
_entity.pdbx_description
1 polymer ?
#
loop_
_entity_poly.entity_id
_entity_poly.type
_entity_poly.pdbx_seq_one_letter_code
_entity_poly.pdbx_strand_id
1 'polypeptide(L)'
;MATTAANTQRQTIGCEEYSLYSSLSEDELIKMAIQQSLEEDPAGQPAAQSPQKSLVARAGEVAAPSRASPHNPPYRIYPWQRLAAQQSGRAQPSSSGAAWGVRRSYDSSPFSTSQPVEIDPVVAAIRDGDEKAVCNMMKSGKNLSVPNKDGWIPLHEAAYYGQVGCLSLLQKAYPGTIDQRTLNEETALYLATSRGNLDCLLTLLQAGAEPDISNKARETPLYKACERKNAEAARLLVQYNADTNHRCNRGWTALHEAVSRNDLEIMDILVKGGAKIESANAYGITSLFVAAESGQLEALRYLAGCGADINTQASDNASALYEACKNGHVPIVEFLLSQGADANKANKDGLLPLHIAAKKGICEIVSMLIPVTSRMRVKRSGISPLHFAAERNNDDILEELIDAGYDVNTALSDERSCLYEDRRTTPLYFAVFNNNIYATELLLQAGANPNVDLINPLLISIRHGCLKTMKLLLDHGANIDAYISSHPTTFPATIMFSMKYLSVLKYLLDLGCDAGSCFECQYGNGPHPALNYRRERLNDPQVTREPTVVQFCEMVSTPEISRWAGPIIDVLLDYVGNVQLCSRLKEHIDSYEDWAVIKEKAEPPRPLSHLCRIKVRSLVGRNRIKLLDTLPLPDRLIRYLQHDYS
;
A
#
# COMPACT_ATOMS: atom_id res chain seq x y z
N MET A 1 -72.98 -6.95 -36.35
CA MET A 1 -73.36 -5.68 -37.02
C MET A 1 -73.81 -4.68 -35.97
N ALA A 2 -73.24 -3.48 -36.05
CA ALA A 2 -73.69 -2.19 -35.52
C ALA A 2 -73.81 -1.95 -33.99
N THR A 3 -72.88 -1.09 -33.57
CA THR A 3 -72.78 -0.14 -32.45
C THR A 3 -74.02 0.73 -32.15
N THR A 4 -74.13 1.21 -30.90
CA THR A 4 -74.40 2.65 -30.59
C THR A 4 -74.09 2.99 -29.12
N ALA A 5 -73.59 4.20 -28.92
CA ALA A 5 -73.00 4.75 -27.70
C ALA A 5 -74.01 5.49 -26.79
N ALA A 6 -73.69 5.59 -25.50
CA ALA A 6 -74.39 6.43 -24.53
C ALA A 6 -73.45 7.52 -23.98
N ASN A 7 -73.98 8.74 -23.96
CA ASN A 7 -73.34 10.00 -23.63
C ASN A 7 -73.81 10.43 -22.22
N THR A 8 -72.91 10.79 -21.30
CA THR A 8 -73.30 11.43 -20.02
C THR A 8 -72.36 12.57 -19.72
N GLN A 9 -72.92 13.78 -19.69
CA GLN A 9 -72.26 15.07 -19.52
C GLN A 9 -71.63 15.20 -18.12
N ARG A 10 -70.35 15.57 -18.06
CA ARG A 10 -69.70 16.15 -16.88
C ARG A 10 -69.87 17.68 -16.92
N GLN A 11 -70.44 18.25 -15.87
CA GLN A 11 -70.50 19.69 -15.66
C GLN A 11 -69.09 20.25 -15.48
N THR A 12 -68.72 21.19 -16.35
CA THR A 12 -67.56 22.07 -16.24
C THR A 12 -67.85 23.16 -15.21
N ILE A 13 -67.05 23.24 -14.13
CA ILE A 13 -67.01 24.42 -13.25
C ILE A 13 -66.26 25.51 -14.01
N GLY A 14 -66.91 26.66 -14.23
CA GLY A 14 -66.44 27.75 -15.07
C GLY A 14 -65.38 28.63 -14.41
N CYS A 15 -64.58 29.30 -15.24
CA CYS A 15 -63.49 30.22 -14.88
C CYS A 15 -63.92 31.53 -14.18
N GLU A 16 -65.14 31.65 -13.65
CA GLU A 16 -65.67 32.90 -13.08
C GLU A 16 -65.50 33.03 -11.56
N GLU A 17 -65.15 31.96 -10.82
CA GLU A 17 -64.94 32.02 -9.36
C GLU A 17 -63.50 32.41 -8.94
N TYR A 18 -62.53 32.36 -9.85
CA TYR A 18 -61.13 32.72 -9.55
C TYR A 18 -60.92 34.24 -9.29
N SER A 19 -61.89 35.07 -9.70
CA SER A 19 -61.82 36.53 -9.50
C SER A 19 -61.98 36.94 -8.03
N LEU A 20 -62.72 36.15 -7.23
CA LEU A 20 -63.04 36.51 -5.84
C LEU A 20 -61.84 36.39 -4.88
N TYR A 21 -60.86 35.54 -5.20
CA TYR A 21 -59.70 35.28 -4.33
C TYR A 21 -58.48 36.15 -4.66
N SER A 22 -58.53 36.91 -5.76
CA SER A 22 -57.41 37.75 -6.22
C SER A 22 -57.15 38.98 -5.33
N SER A 23 -58.10 39.32 -4.46
CA SER A 23 -58.07 40.53 -3.61
C SER A 23 -57.78 40.26 -2.12
N LEU A 24 -57.57 38.99 -1.74
CA LEU A 24 -57.35 38.58 -0.34
C LEU A 24 -55.86 38.46 -0.01
N SER A 25 -55.50 38.81 1.24
CA SER A 25 -54.12 38.65 1.73
C SER A 25 -53.79 37.19 2.08
N GLU A 26 -52.49 36.84 2.11
CA GLU A 26 -52.04 35.46 2.41
C GLU A 26 -52.59 34.93 3.75
N ASP A 27 -52.70 35.78 4.78
CA ASP A 27 -53.23 35.41 6.10
C ASP A 27 -54.75 35.11 6.08
N GLU A 28 -55.51 35.75 5.19
CA GLU A 28 -56.96 35.56 5.06
C GLU A 28 -57.29 34.28 4.28
N LEU A 29 -56.52 33.99 3.24
CA LEU A 29 -56.62 32.73 2.49
C LEU A 29 -56.28 31.52 3.36
N ILE A 30 -55.29 31.64 4.24
CA ILE A 30 -54.92 30.58 5.19
C ILE A 30 -56.03 30.36 6.23
N LYS A 31 -56.67 31.42 6.75
CA LYS A 31 -57.82 31.29 7.66
C LYS A 31 -59.02 30.63 7.00
N MET A 32 -59.31 30.97 5.73
CA MET A 32 -60.37 30.30 4.96
C MET A 32 -60.07 28.82 4.73
N ALA A 33 -58.82 28.47 4.41
CA ALA A 33 -58.42 27.07 4.21
C ALA A 33 -58.49 26.25 5.51
N ILE A 34 -58.13 26.86 6.65
CA ILE A 34 -58.28 26.23 7.97
C ILE A 34 -59.76 26.02 8.30
N GLN A 35 -60.63 26.98 7.99
CA GLN A 35 -62.06 26.87 8.24
C GLN A 35 -62.73 25.80 7.37
N GLN A 36 -62.38 25.72 6.08
CA GLN A 36 -62.87 24.65 5.19
C GLN A 36 -62.36 23.26 5.60
N SER A 37 -61.14 23.17 6.09
CA SER A 37 -60.58 21.90 6.59
C SER A 37 -61.19 21.44 7.92
N LEU A 38 -61.90 22.32 8.65
CA LEU A 38 -62.61 21.99 9.89
C LEU A 38 -64.08 21.61 9.64
N GLU A 39 -64.62 21.88 8.45
CA GLU A 39 -66.02 21.63 8.09
C GLU A 39 -66.22 20.29 7.34
N GLU A 40 -65.16 19.61 6.90
CA GLU A 40 -65.23 18.28 6.28
C GLU A 40 -65.10 17.13 7.31
N ASP A 41 -66.25 16.60 7.75
CA ASP A 41 -66.34 15.40 8.61
C ASP A 41 -66.26 14.08 7.80
N PRO A 42 -65.66 12.99 8.32
CA PRO A 42 -65.33 11.80 7.54
C PRO A 42 -66.46 10.74 7.61
N ALA A 43 -67.31 10.66 6.59
CA ALA A 43 -68.23 9.52 6.46
C ALA A 43 -68.56 9.22 4.99
N GLY A 44 -67.95 8.18 4.42
CA GLY A 44 -68.36 7.71 3.09
C GLY A 44 -67.56 6.57 2.48
N GLN A 45 -67.92 5.34 2.87
CA GLN A 45 -67.93 4.13 2.00
C GLN A 45 -66.60 3.37 1.76
N PRO A 46 -66.63 2.08 1.33
CA PRO A 46 -66.60 0.93 2.23
C PRO A 46 -65.53 -0.12 1.86
N ALA A 47 -65.41 -1.14 2.71
CA ALA A 47 -64.53 -2.29 2.57
C ALA A 47 -64.70 -3.08 1.25
N ALA A 48 -63.59 -3.54 0.67
CA ALA A 48 -63.54 -4.66 -0.25
C ALA A 48 -62.24 -5.46 -0.03
N GLN A 49 -62.39 -6.78 -0.09
CA GLN A 49 -61.53 -7.81 0.46
C GLN A 49 -60.34 -8.18 -0.45
N SER A 50 -59.28 -8.67 0.19
CA SER A 50 -58.19 -9.46 -0.39
C SER A 50 -58.68 -10.72 -1.12
N PRO A 51 -57.82 -11.31 -1.98
CA PRO A 51 -57.36 -12.65 -1.62
C PRO A 51 -55.86 -12.90 -1.87
N GLN A 52 -55.30 -13.69 -0.95
CA GLN A 52 -54.01 -14.36 -1.03
C GLN A 52 -53.94 -15.36 -2.19
N LYS A 53 -52.74 -15.58 -2.73
CA LYS A 53 -52.27 -16.92 -3.12
C LYS A 53 -50.75 -17.03 -3.06
N SER A 54 -50.33 -18.19 -2.58
CA SER A 54 -49.02 -18.59 -2.10
C SER A 54 -48.19 -19.38 -3.12
N LEU A 55 -46.86 -19.29 -2.96
CA LEU A 55 -45.80 -20.32 -3.15
C LEU A 55 -45.58 -20.93 -4.55
N VAL A 56 -44.32 -20.90 -5.04
CA VAL A 56 -43.47 -22.10 -5.30
C VAL A 56 -42.00 -21.66 -5.42
N ALA A 57 -41.12 -22.43 -4.76
CA ALA A 57 -39.66 -22.34 -4.80
C ALA A 57 -39.04 -22.99 -6.05
N ARG A 58 -37.85 -22.53 -6.48
CA ARG A 58 -36.88 -23.39 -7.15
C ARG A 58 -35.44 -22.90 -6.96
N ALA A 59 -34.61 -23.82 -6.47
CA ALA A 59 -33.17 -23.71 -6.34
C ALA A 59 -32.45 -23.91 -7.69
N GLY A 60 -31.22 -23.41 -7.81
CA GLY A 60 -30.29 -23.70 -8.88
C GLY A 60 -28.97 -22.91 -8.75
N GLU A 61 -27.93 -23.65 -8.38
CA GLU A 61 -26.45 -23.49 -8.48
C GLU A 61 -25.92 -22.41 -9.46
N VAL A 62 -24.74 -21.78 -9.31
CA VAL A 62 -23.37 -22.33 -9.44
C VAL A 62 -22.34 -21.24 -9.03
N ALA A 63 -21.17 -21.66 -8.54
CA ALA A 63 -20.06 -20.84 -8.03
C ALA A 63 -19.02 -20.34 -9.08
N ALA A 64 -18.26 -19.32 -8.64
CA ALA A 64 -16.85 -18.94 -8.97
C ALA A 64 -16.56 -18.05 -10.22
N PRO A 65 -15.39 -17.35 -10.30
CA PRO A 65 -14.47 -16.86 -9.27
C PRO A 65 -14.11 -15.35 -9.41
N SER A 66 -13.43 -14.88 -8.37
CA SER A 66 -12.73 -13.60 -8.18
C SER A 66 -11.85 -13.15 -9.35
N ARG A 67 -12.00 -11.87 -9.77
CA ARG A 67 -11.03 -11.15 -10.60
C ARG A 67 -10.21 -10.21 -9.73
N ALA A 68 -8.93 -10.54 -9.59
CA ALA A 68 -7.88 -9.60 -9.19
C ALA A 68 -7.72 -8.51 -10.26
N SER A 69 -7.47 -7.28 -9.83
CA SER A 69 -6.90 -6.23 -10.68
C SER A 69 -6.27 -5.11 -9.84
N PRO A 70 -5.30 -4.41 -10.44
CA PRO A 70 -4.04 -4.00 -9.83
C PRO A 70 -4.09 -2.52 -9.44
N HIS A 71 -3.35 -2.07 -8.42
CA HIS A 71 -2.74 -0.73 -8.37
C HIS A 71 -1.73 -0.66 -7.21
N ASN A 72 -0.45 -0.84 -7.55
CA ASN A 72 0.69 -0.53 -6.67
C ASN A 72 1.49 0.58 -7.38
N PRO A 73 1.66 1.79 -6.81
CA PRO A 73 2.65 2.74 -7.31
C PRO A 73 4.05 2.37 -6.80
N PRO A 74 5.12 2.76 -7.52
CA PRO A 74 6.44 2.15 -7.36
C PRO A 74 7.20 2.76 -6.19
N TYR A 75 7.76 1.92 -5.33
CA TYR A 75 8.84 2.32 -4.43
C TYR A 75 10.17 1.71 -4.90
N ARG A 76 11.19 2.57 -4.86
CA ARG A 76 12.57 2.31 -5.27
C ARG A 76 13.12 1.04 -4.64
N ILE A 77 13.53 0.11 -5.51
CA ILE A 77 14.32 -1.06 -5.20
C ILE A 77 15.77 -0.60 -4.98
N TYR A 78 16.30 -0.79 -3.78
CA TYR A 78 17.75 -0.69 -3.53
C TYR A 78 18.40 -2.06 -3.76
N PRO A 79 19.58 -2.12 -4.40
CA PRO A 79 20.14 -3.35 -4.96
C PRO A 79 20.92 -4.16 -3.92
N TRP A 80 20.23 -4.84 -3.01
CA TRP A 80 20.83 -5.91 -2.20
C TRP A 80 19.86 -7.01 -1.72
N GLN A 81 18.64 -7.09 -2.26
CA GLN A 81 17.80 -8.29 -2.10
C GLN A 81 18.42 -9.47 -2.86
N ARG A 82 19.17 -10.33 -2.16
CA ARG A 82 19.62 -11.61 -2.70
C ARG A 82 18.49 -12.62 -2.48
N LEU A 83 18.01 -13.19 -3.58
CA LEU A 83 16.99 -14.22 -3.67
C LEU A 83 17.26 -15.37 -2.69
N ALA A 84 16.38 -15.52 -1.70
CA ALA A 84 16.24 -16.76 -0.94
C ALA A 84 15.81 -17.87 -1.90
N ALA A 85 16.72 -18.80 -2.21
CA ALA A 85 16.38 -20.01 -2.93
C ALA A 85 15.52 -20.89 -2.01
N GLN A 86 14.23 -21.00 -2.33
CA GLN A 86 13.34 -21.99 -1.75
C GLN A 86 13.91 -23.40 -2.01
N GLN A 87 14.05 -24.17 -0.93
CA GLN A 87 14.25 -25.61 -1.00
C GLN A 87 12.98 -26.25 -1.57
N SER A 88 13.11 -26.99 -2.67
CA SER A 88 12.09 -27.95 -3.09
C SER A 88 12.72 -29.28 -3.48
N GLY A 89 12.21 -30.34 -2.84
CA GLY A 89 12.09 -31.69 -3.40
C GLY A 89 13.36 -32.47 -3.72
N ARG A 90 13.76 -33.36 -2.79
CA ARG A 90 14.49 -34.59 -3.13
C ARG A 90 13.70 -35.41 -4.16
N ALA A 91 14.33 -35.76 -5.28
CA ALA A 91 13.97 -36.93 -6.08
C ALA A 91 15.25 -37.67 -6.47
N GLN A 92 15.30 -38.98 -6.23
CA GLN A 92 16.40 -39.85 -6.68
C GLN A 92 16.36 -40.06 -8.21
N PRO A 93 17.49 -40.35 -8.87
CA PRO A 93 17.55 -40.42 -10.33
C PRO A 93 17.19 -41.81 -10.86
N SER A 94 16.32 -41.84 -11.87
CA SER A 94 16.20 -42.96 -12.82
C SER A 94 17.08 -42.72 -14.04
N SER A 95 17.73 -43.79 -14.49
CA SER A 95 18.60 -43.93 -15.65
C SER A 95 18.06 -43.36 -16.97
N SER A 96 18.92 -42.67 -17.72
CA SER A 96 19.25 -42.94 -19.14
C SER A 96 19.94 -41.69 -19.75
N GLY A 97 21.03 -41.94 -20.48
CA GLY A 97 22.01 -40.91 -20.84
C GLY A 97 21.63 -40.03 -22.02
N ALA A 98 22.26 -38.84 -22.06
CA ALA A 98 22.84 -38.25 -23.27
C ALA A 98 23.65 -36.98 -22.92
N ALA A 99 24.86 -36.92 -23.52
CA ALA A 99 25.66 -35.76 -23.91
C ALA A 99 25.90 -34.61 -22.88
N TRP A 100 27.10 -34.63 -22.31
CA TRP A 100 27.68 -33.53 -21.53
C TRP A 100 27.97 -32.31 -22.41
N GLY A 101 27.28 -31.20 -22.16
CA GLY A 101 27.61 -29.88 -22.71
C GLY A 101 28.74 -29.21 -21.90
N VAL A 102 29.83 -28.86 -22.59
CA VAL A 102 31.01 -28.17 -22.05
C VAL A 102 30.62 -26.76 -21.56
N ARG A 103 30.79 -26.51 -20.27
CA ARG A 103 30.69 -25.16 -19.66
C ARG A 103 32.05 -24.46 -19.75
N ARG A 104 32.07 -23.14 -19.97
CA ARG A 104 33.29 -22.32 -19.80
C ARG A 104 33.82 -22.55 -18.38
N SER A 105 35.11 -22.86 -18.26
CA SER A 105 35.67 -23.43 -17.05
C SER A 105 35.55 -22.56 -15.81
N TYR A 106 35.33 -21.24 -15.92
CA TYR A 106 35.37 -20.35 -14.75
C TYR A 106 34.35 -19.20 -14.73
N ASP A 107 33.29 -19.22 -15.56
CA ASP A 107 32.20 -18.25 -15.48
C ASP A 107 30.83 -18.87 -15.80
N SER A 108 29.83 -18.61 -14.94
CA SER A 108 28.51 -19.28 -14.96
C SER A 108 27.55 -18.73 -16.03
N SER A 109 28.04 -18.45 -17.23
CA SER A 109 27.23 -18.06 -18.39
C SER A 109 27.20 -19.19 -19.45
N PRO A 110 26.03 -19.54 -20.01
CA PRO A 110 25.94 -20.59 -21.02
C PRO A 110 26.41 -20.05 -22.37
N PHE A 111 27.33 -20.75 -23.02
CA PHE A 111 27.60 -20.57 -24.45
C PHE A 111 27.64 -21.91 -25.15
N SER A 112 26.87 -22.02 -26.24
CA SER A 112 26.87 -23.15 -27.17
C SER A 112 27.91 -22.86 -28.26
N THR A 113 28.98 -23.65 -28.32
CA THR A 113 29.83 -23.77 -29.50
C THR A 113 30.40 -25.18 -29.61
N SER A 114 30.21 -25.78 -30.79
CA SER A 114 30.56 -27.13 -31.19
C SER A 114 32.00 -27.22 -31.76
N GLN A 115 33.03 -27.16 -30.90
CA GLN A 115 34.39 -27.64 -31.21
C GLN A 115 35.06 -28.18 -29.93
N PRO A 116 35.81 -29.31 -29.99
CA PRO A 116 36.50 -29.85 -28.82
C PRO A 116 37.70 -28.95 -28.47
N VAL A 117 37.70 -28.37 -27.28
CA VAL A 117 38.82 -27.59 -26.76
C VAL A 117 39.98 -28.55 -26.49
N GLU A 118 41.12 -28.37 -27.15
CA GLU A 118 42.36 -29.08 -26.80
C GLU A 118 42.76 -28.73 -25.37
N ILE A 119 42.61 -29.69 -24.44
CA ILE A 119 43.00 -29.53 -23.04
C ILE A 119 44.52 -29.67 -22.98
N ASP A 120 45.20 -28.70 -22.36
CA ASP A 120 46.65 -28.74 -22.15
C ASP A 120 47.04 -30.08 -21.49
N PRO A 121 48.00 -30.84 -22.04
CA PRO A 121 48.41 -32.13 -21.50
C PRO A 121 48.86 -32.06 -20.03
N VAL A 122 49.37 -30.92 -19.57
CA VAL A 122 49.72 -30.69 -18.15
C VAL A 122 48.45 -30.68 -17.28
N VAL A 123 47.40 -29.98 -17.73
CA VAL A 123 46.12 -29.89 -17.03
C VAL A 123 45.43 -31.25 -16.99
N ALA A 124 45.47 -32.01 -18.10
CA ALA A 124 44.94 -33.37 -18.14
C ALA A 124 45.65 -34.31 -17.14
N ALA A 125 46.98 -34.30 -17.13
CA ALA A 125 47.77 -35.11 -16.20
C ALA A 125 47.48 -34.75 -14.73
N ILE A 126 47.34 -33.46 -14.41
CA ILE A 126 47.00 -33.01 -13.05
C ILE A 126 45.57 -33.43 -12.70
N ARG A 127 44.60 -33.20 -13.59
CA ARG A 127 43.20 -33.57 -13.34
C ARG A 127 43.04 -35.06 -13.04
N ASP A 128 43.79 -35.89 -13.76
CA ASP A 128 43.76 -37.35 -13.61
C ASP A 128 44.67 -37.84 -12.45
N GLY A 129 45.41 -36.95 -11.79
CA GLY A 129 46.28 -37.27 -10.65
C GLY A 129 47.58 -38.00 -11.02
N ASP A 130 48.01 -37.95 -12.28
CA ASP A 130 49.21 -38.65 -12.74
C ASP A 130 50.50 -37.91 -12.35
N GLU A 131 50.94 -38.17 -11.11
CA GLU A 131 52.20 -37.67 -10.55
C GLU A 131 53.42 -38.00 -11.41
N LYS A 132 53.45 -39.17 -12.06
CA LYS A 132 54.59 -39.62 -12.87
C LYS A 132 54.66 -38.82 -14.16
N ALA A 133 53.52 -38.59 -14.82
CA ALA A 133 53.45 -37.75 -16.00
C ALA A 133 53.90 -36.31 -15.69
N VAL A 134 53.41 -35.71 -14.60
CA VAL A 134 53.83 -34.37 -14.17
C VAL A 134 55.34 -34.31 -13.88
N CYS A 135 55.88 -35.30 -13.16
CA CYS A 135 57.31 -35.39 -12.88
C CYS A 135 58.17 -35.55 -14.16
N ASN A 136 57.72 -36.36 -15.11
CA ASN A 136 58.40 -36.53 -16.40
C ASN A 136 58.37 -35.24 -17.24
N MET A 137 57.27 -34.48 -17.21
CA MET A 137 57.18 -33.18 -17.88
C MET A 137 58.14 -32.15 -17.28
N MET A 138 58.37 -32.19 -15.97
CA MET A 138 59.35 -31.32 -15.31
C MET A 138 60.79 -31.72 -15.67
N LYS A 139 61.08 -33.03 -15.71
CA LYS A 139 62.40 -33.55 -16.13
C LYS A 139 62.73 -33.27 -17.59
N SER A 140 61.72 -33.16 -18.46
CA SER A 140 61.93 -32.78 -19.87
C SER A 140 62.17 -31.29 -20.10
N GLY A 141 62.26 -30.49 -19.02
CA GLY A 141 62.61 -29.07 -19.09
C GLY A 141 61.42 -28.14 -19.29
N LYS A 142 60.17 -28.61 -19.20
CA LYS A 142 59.00 -27.71 -19.25
C LYS A 142 58.94 -26.90 -17.95
N ASN A 143 58.95 -25.58 -18.08
CA ASN A 143 58.74 -24.68 -16.95
C ASN A 143 57.24 -24.60 -16.58
N LEU A 144 56.88 -25.21 -15.45
CA LEU A 144 55.51 -25.26 -14.94
C LEU A 144 55.18 -24.10 -13.98
N SER A 145 56.03 -23.07 -13.91
CA SER A 145 55.77 -21.84 -13.15
C SER A 145 55.14 -20.73 -14.01
N VAL A 146 54.96 -20.95 -15.31
CA VAL A 146 54.44 -19.94 -16.24
C VAL A 146 52.91 -19.97 -16.21
N PRO A 147 52.24 -18.85 -15.93
CA PRO A 147 50.79 -18.78 -15.96
C PRO A 147 50.24 -18.97 -17.37
N ASN A 148 49.08 -19.64 -17.47
CA ASN A 148 48.31 -19.72 -18.72
C ASN A 148 47.59 -18.38 -19.01
N LYS A 149 46.75 -18.35 -20.06
CA LYS A 149 46.00 -17.15 -20.46
C LYS A 149 45.08 -16.57 -19.37
N ASP A 150 44.64 -17.41 -18.44
CA ASP A 150 43.77 -17.05 -17.32
C ASP A 150 44.57 -16.73 -16.05
N GLY A 151 45.91 -16.72 -16.13
CA GLY A 151 46.81 -16.52 -15.00
C GLY A 151 46.96 -17.75 -14.10
N TRP A 152 46.50 -18.93 -14.53
CA TRP A 152 46.61 -20.15 -13.74
C TRP A 152 47.96 -20.82 -13.96
N ILE A 153 48.58 -21.28 -12.87
CA ILE A 153 49.71 -22.20 -12.91
C ILE A 153 49.23 -23.61 -12.58
N PRO A 154 49.96 -24.65 -12.99
CA PRO A 154 49.74 -26.04 -12.58
C PRO A 154 49.45 -26.26 -11.09
N LEU A 155 50.02 -25.44 -10.18
CA LEU A 155 49.71 -25.51 -8.75
C LEU A 155 48.25 -25.14 -8.44
N HIS A 156 47.69 -24.13 -9.13
CA HIS A 156 46.28 -23.74 -9.03
C HIS A 156 45.36 -24.90 -9.48
N GLU A 157 45.70 -25.56 -10.58
CA GLU A 157 44.95 -26.70 -11.10
C GLU A 157 44.99 -27.87 -10.10
N ALA A 158 46.16 -28.19 -9.55
CA ALA A 158 46.29 -29.27 -8.56
C ALA A 158 45.49 -28.99 -7.28
N ALA A 159 45.51 -27.73 -6.81
CA ALA A 159 44.70 -27.29 -5.67
C ALA A 159 43.19 -27.34 -5.98
N TYR A 160 42.78 -26.92 -7.17
CA TYR A 160 41.38 -26.89 -7.61
C TYR A 160 40.79 -28.31 -7.77
N TYR A 161 41.54 -29.24 -8.37
CA TYR A 161 41.09 -30.62 -8.56
C TYR A 161 41.33 -31.53 -7.34
N GLY A 162 42.04 -31.06 -6.32
CA GLY A 162 42.25 -31.82 -5.07
C GLY A 162 43.35 -32.88 -5.16
N GLN A 163 44.36 -32.63 -5.99
CA GLN A 163 45.38 -33.61 -6.36
C GLN A 163 46.65 -33.41 -5.55
N VAL A 164 46.64 -33.93 -4.32
CA VAL A 164 47.66 -33.70 -3.27
C VAL A 164 49.07 -34.11 -3.70
N GLY A 165 49.20 -35.24 -4.40
CA GLY A 165 50.49 -35.73 -4.89
C GLY A 165 51.12 -34.81 -5.93
N CYS A 166 50.34 -34.44 -6.95
CA CYS A 166 50.75 -33.44 -7.94
C CYS A 166 51.06 -32.09 -7.31
N LEU A 167 50.24 -31.64 -6.35
CA LEU A 167 50.44 -30.40 -5.61
C LEU A 167 51.78 -30.41 -4.84
N SER A 168 52.07 -31.49 -4.12
CA SER A 168 53.30 -31.65 -3.34
C SER A 168 54.54 -31.68 -4.23
N LEU A 169 54.46 -32.31 -5.42
CA LEU A 169 55.55 -32.32 -6.39
C LEU A 169 55.80 -30.92 -6.97
N LEU A 170 54.74 -30.21 -7.35
CA LEU A 170 54.83 -28.87 -7.91
C LEU A 170 55.35 -27.85 -6.90
N GLN A 171 54.90 -27.93 -5.64
CA GLN A 171 55.36 -27.08 -4.54
C GLN A 171 56.84 -27.32 -4.21
N LYS A 172 57.31 -28.57 -4.20
CA LYS A 172 58.74 -28.89 -3.98
C LYS A 172 59.65 -28.35 -5.08
N ALA A 173 59.20 -28.39 -6.33
CA ALA A 173 60.02 -27.94 -7.46
C ALA A 173 59.96 -26.42 -7.68
N TYR A 174 58.85 -25.78 -7.33
CA TYR A 174 58.65 -24.35 -7.52
C TYR A 174 58.15 -23.71 -6.21
N PRO A 175 58.95 -23.67 -5.13
CA PRO A 175 58.50 -23.20 -3.82
C PRO A 175 58.05 -21.73 -3.83
N GLY A 176 58.62 -20.90 -4.71
CA GLY A 176 58.25 -19.49 -4.84
C GLY A 176 56.89 -19.22 -5.52
N THR A 177 56.13 -20.26 -5.90
CA THR A 177 54.83 -20.09 -6.57
C THR A 177 53.62 -20.26 -5.65
N ILE A 178 53.85 -20.56 -4.36
CA ILE A 178 52.79 -20.93 -3.40
C ILE A 178 51.69 -19.87 -3.27
N ASP A 179 52.09 -18.60 -3.25
CA ASP A 179 51.21 -17.44 -3.13
C ASP A 179 51.02 -16.70 -4.47
N GLN A 180 51.37 -17.33 -5.60
CA GLN A 180 51.04 -16.75 -6.90
C GLN A 180 49.53 -16.64 -7.05
N ARG A 181 49.12 -15.61 -7.79
CA ARG A 181 47.74 -15.20 -7.91
C ARG A 181 47.27 -15.36 -9.35
N THR A 182 46.08 -15.90 -9.52
CA THR A 182 45.40 -15.91 -10.83
C THR A 182 45.05 -14.48 -11.27
N LEU A 183 44.50 -14.32 -12.49
CA LEU A 183 43.94 -13.03 -12.91
C LEU A 183 42.78 -12.57 -12.01
N ASN A 184 42.14 -13.45 -11.25
CA ASN A 184 41.12 -13.12 -10.26
C ASN A 184 41.69 -12.88 -8.86
N GLU A 185 43.01 -12.79 -8.76
CA GLU A 185 43.74 -12.59 -7.52
C GLU A 185 43.64 -13.76 -6.53
N GLU A 186 43.23 -14.94 -6.99
CA GLU A 186 43.04 -16.16 -6.18
C GLU A 186 44.35 -16.94 -6.08
N THR A 187 44.69 -17.43 -4.88
CA THR A 187 45.83 -18.32 -4.65
C THR A 187 45.43 -19.78 -4.75
N ALA A 188 46.42 -20.68 -4.82
CA ALA A 188 46.19 -22.13 -4.71
C ALA A 188 45.43 -22.47 -3.42
N LEU A 189 45.74 -21.80 -2.32
CA LEU A 189 45.08 -21.96 -1.02
C LEU A 189 43.60 -21.60 -1.08
N TYR A 190 43.27 -20.46 -1.71
CA TYR A 190 41.89 -20.04 -1.93
C TYR A 190 41.11 -21.04 -2.78
N LEU A 191 41.72 -21.54 -3.88
CA LEU A 191 41.08 -22.50 -4.78
C LEU A 191 40.82 -23.85 -4.09
N ALA A 192 41.80 -24.38 -3.34
CA ALA A 192 41.62 -25.59 -2.53
C ALA A 192 40.45 -25.42 -1.54
N THR A 193 40.38 -24.28 -0.86
CA THR A 193 39.29 -23.96 0.07
C THR A 193 37.94 -23.87 -0.63
N SER A 194 37.88 -23.17 -1.77
CA SER A 194 36.66 -22.99 -2.58
C SER A 194 36.06 -24.31 -3.04
N ARG A 195 36.91 -25.32 -3.26
CA ARG A 195 36.53 -26.67 -3.70
C ARG A 195 36.38 -27.68 -2.55
N GLY A 196 36.72 -27.29 -1.32
CA GLY A 196 36.63 -28.16 -0.15
C GLY A 196 37.72 -29.23 -0.08
N ASN A 197 38.84 -29.04 -0.78
CA ASN A 197 39.95 -30.00 -0.83
C ASN A 197 40.85 -29.84 0.42
N LEU A 198 40.45 -30.45 1.53
CA LEU A 198 41.09 -30.28 2.84
C LEU A 198 42.56 -30.72 2.87
N ASP A 199 42.90 -31.82 2.20
CA ASP A 199 44.29 -32.31 2.19
C ASP A 199 45.23 -31.37 1.42
N CYS A 200 44.76 -30.83 0.28
CA CYS A 200 45.49 -29.79 -0.44
C CYS A 200 45.62 -28.52 0.38
N LEU A 201 44.55 -28.10 1.07
CA LEU A 201 44.54 -26.96 1.98
C LEU A 201 45.59 -27.11 3.07
N LEU A 202 45.59 -28.25 3.78
CA LEU A 202 46.54 -28.55 4.84
C LEU A 202 47.99 -28.58 4.33
N THR A 203 48.22 -29.22 3.18
CA THR A 203 49.56 -29.29 2.57
C THR A 203 50.09 -27.91 2.20
N LEU A 204 49.24 -27.03 1.65
CA LEU A 204 49.61 -25.65 1.33
C LEU A 204 49.91 -24.82 2.59
N LEU A 205 49.13 -24.97 3.66
CA LEU A 205 49.38 -24.29 4.94
C LEU A 205 50.68 -24.76 5.61
N GLN A 206 50.94 -26.07 5.63
CA GLN A 206 52.20 -26.64 6.13
C GLN A 206 53.42 -26.18 5.31
N ALA A 207 53.20 -25.90 4.04
CA ALA A 207 54.19 -25.35 3.12
C ALA A 207 54.44 -23.85 3.30
N GLY A 208 53.68 -23.17 4.17
CA GLY A 208 53.84 -21.74 4.45
C GLY A 208 53.04 -20.81 3.54
N ALA A 209 51.94 -21.28 2.94
CA ALA A 209 51.03 -20.41 2.19
C ALA A 209 50.40 -19.35 3.10
N GLU A 210 50.32 -18.09 2.64
CA GLU A 210 49.72 -16.99 3.40
C GLU A 210 48.18 -17.10 3.41
N PRO A 211 47.54 -17.36 4.57
CA PRO A 211 46.09 -17.57 4.66
C PRO A 211 45.23 -16.33 4.39
N ASP A 212 45.81 -15.12 4.46
CA ASP A 212 45.04 -13.87 4.36
C ASP A 212 45.05 -13.23 2.96
N ILE A 213 45.68 -13.87 1.96
CA ILE A 213 45.62 -13.36 0.59
C ILE A 213 44.20 -13.47 0.05
N SER A 214 43.60 -12.30 -0.21
CA SER A 214 42.25 -12.20 -0.73
C SER A 214 42.21 -12.16 -2.27
N ASN A 215 41.09 -12.59 -2.84
CA ASN A 215 40.80 -12.42 -4.27
C ASN A 215 40.42 -10.96 -4.62
N LYS A 216 40.04 -10.69 -5.87
CA LYS A 216 39.58 -9.36 -6.33
C LYS A 216 38.37 -8.81 -5.57
N ALA A 217 37.53 -9.69 -5.03
CA ALA A 217 36.39 -9.31 -4.20
C ALA A 217 36.76 -9.12 -2.70
N ARG A 218 38.06 -9.13 -2.39
CA ARG A 218 38.61 -9.09 -1.04
C ARG A 218 38.13 -10.25 -0.16
N GLU A 219 37.79 -11.38 -0.76
CA GLU A 219 37.40 -12.59 -0.05
C GLU A 219 38.65 -13.41 0.27
N THR A 220 38.85 -13.74 1.54
CA THR A 220 39.93 -14.62 2.00
C THR A 220 39.51 -16.10 1.91
N PRO A 221 40.48 -17.03 1.91
CA PRO A 221 40.21 -18.45 2.13
C PRO A 221 39.28 -18.70 3.33
N LEU A 222 39.48 -18.00 4.45
CA LEU A 222 38.66 -18.16 5.65
C LEU A 222 37.20 -17.75 5.41
N TYR A 223 36.97 -16.60 4.76
CA TYR A 223 35.63 -16.22 4.33
C TYR A 223 35.01 -17.29 3.42
N LYS A 224 35.79 -17.83 2.47
CA LYS A 224 35.31 -18.86 1.55
C LYS A 224 34.95 -20.16 2.26
N ALA A 225 35.68 -20.55 3.29
CA ALA A 225 35.35 -21.70 4.14
C ALA A 225 33.99 -21.50 4.84
N CYS A 226 33.73 -20.30 5.35
CA CYS A 226 32.43 -19.92 5.93
C CYS A 226 31.31 -19.96 4.89
N GLU A 227 31.55 -19.40 3.70
CA GLU A 227 30.60 -19.45 2.58
C GLU A 227 30.25 -20.90 2.19
N ARG A 228 31.23 -21.80 2.24
CA ARG A 228 31.05 -23.22 1.90
C ARG A 228 30.49 -24.08 3.04
N LYS A 229 30.27 -23.51 4.24
CA LYS A 229 29.91 -24.28 5.46
C LYS A 229 30.91 -25.41 5.74
N ASN A 230 32.20 -25.14 5.53
CA ASN A 230 33.27 -26.11 5.76
C ASN A 230 34.00 -25.78 7.07
N ALA A 231 33.51 -26.36 8.17
CA ALA A 231 34.06 -26.15 9.50
C ALA A 231 35.51 -26.59 9.64
N GLU A 232 35.90 -27.71 9.03
CA GLU A 232 37.29 -28.19 9.09
C GLU A 232 38.25 -27.27 8.33
N ALA A 233 37.86 -26.74 7.17
CA ALA A 233 38.67 -25.74 6.47
C ALA A 233 38.82 -24.46 7.30
N ALA A 234 37.74 -23.99 7.92
CA ALA A 234 37.79 -22.82 8.80
C ALA A 234 38.69 -23.07 10.02
N ARG A 235 38.60 -24.26 10.62
CA ARG A 235 39.42 -24.68 11.77
C ARG A 235 40.91 -24.68 11.42
N LEU A 236 41.28 -25.28 10.29
CA LEU A 236 42.65 -25.30 9.79
C LEU A 236 43.17 -23.88 9.53
N LEU A 237 42.40 -23.05 8.83
CA LEU A 237 42.82 -21.67 8.53
C LEU A 237 43.06 -20.86 9.81
N VAL A 238 42.17 -20.96 10.81
CA VAL A 238 42.35 -20.29 12.11
C VAL A 238 43.55 -20.84 12.89
N GLN A 239 43.79 -22.16 12.86
CA GLN A 239 44.97 -22.77 13.49
C GLN A 239 46.29 -22.27 12.89
N TYR A 240 46.29 -21.96 11.59
CA TYR A 240 47.43 -21.38 10.88
C TYR A 240 47.35 -19.83 10.82
N ASN A 241 46.77 -19.21 11.85
CA ASN A 241 46.80 -17.76 12.07
C ASN A 241 46.09 -16.87 11.03
N ALA A 242 45.09 -17.39 10.29
CA ALA A 242 44.24 -16.55 9.45
C ALA A 242 43.54 -15.43 10.24
N ASP A 243 43.48 -14.21 9.69
CA ASP A 243 42.79 -13.06 10.28
C ASP A 243 41.27 -13.26 10.26
N THR A 244 40.72 -13.62 11.42
CA THR A 244 39.29 -13.78 11.64
C THR A 244 38.49 -12.47 11.50
N ASN A 245 39.16 -11.32 11.53
CA ASN A 245 38.56 -9.99 11.42
C ASN A 245 38.77 -9.34 10.05
N HIS A 246 39.29 -10.09 9.06
CA HIS A 246 39.51 -9.55 7.73
C HIS A 246 38.22 -8.97 7.15
N ARG A 247 38.34 -7.76 6.60
CA ARG A 247 37.23 -6.99 6.04
C ARG A 247 37.19 -7.18 4.53
N CYS A 248 36.27 -8.02 4.08
CA CYS A 248 35.96 -8.22 2.67
C CYS A 248 35.26 -6.98 2.08
N ASN A 249 34.71 -7.11 0.87
CA ASN A 249 33.96 -6.04 0.23
C ASN A 249 32.89 -5.44 1.17
N ARG A 250 32.86 -4.09 1.20
CA ARG A 250 31.98 -3.29 2.07
C ARG A 250 32.13 -3.59 3.58
N GLY A 251 33.26 -4.16 3.99
CA GLY A 251 33.54 -4.44 5.41
C GLY A 251 32.86 -5.68 5.97
N TRP A 252 32.36 -6.58 5.12
CA TRP A 252 31.80 -7.87 5.53
C TRP A 252 32.92 -8.77 6.09
N THR A 253 32.66 -9.53 7.16
CA THR A 253 33.65 -10.42 7.78
C THR A 253 33.22 -11.87 7.68
N ALA A 254 34.14 -12.80 7.96
CA ALA A 254 33.83 -14.23 8.04
C ALA A 254 32.69 -14.53 9.04
N LEU A 255 32.65 -13.82 10.18
CA LEU A 255 31.59 -14.00 11.18
C LEU A 255 30.21 -13.60 10.66
N HIS A 256 30.09 -12.52 9.90
CA HIS A 256 28.81 -12.14 9.26
C HIS A 256 28.32 -13.24 8.32
N GLU A 257 29.23 -13.86 7.55
CA GLU A 257 28.90 -14.93 6.62
C GLU A 257 28.49 -16.23 7.33
N ALA A 258 29.18 -16.60 8.41
CA ALA A 258 28.82 -17.76 9.23
C ALA A 258 27.44 -17.59 9.88
N VAL A 259 27.14 -16.37 10.34
CA VAL A 259 25.87 -16.03 10.97
C VAL A 259 24.70 -16.05 9.98
N SER A 260 24.84 -15.47 8.79
CA SER A 260 23.78 -15.50 7.77
C SER A 260 23.40 -16.94 7.38
N ARG A 261 24.35 -17.87 7.54
CA ARG A 261 24.24 -19.30 7.26
C ARG A 261 23.77 -20.15 8.42
N ASN A 262 23.65 -19.57 9.62
CA ASN A 262 23.33 -20.24 10.87
C ASN A 262 24.28 -21.42 11.18
N ASP A 263 25.57 -21.23 10.92
CA ASP A 263 26.59 -22.24 11.15
C ASP A 263 27.29 -22.02 12.49
N LEU A 264 26.70 -22.57 13.56
CA LEU A 264 27.18 -22.37 14.94
C LEU A 264 28.58 -22.91 15.17
N GLU A 265 28.97 -23.98 14.47
CA GLU A 265 30.30 -24.56 14.61
C GLU A 265 31.37 -23.61 14.05
N ILE A 266 31.14 -23.06 12.86
CA ILE A 266 32.03 -22.06 12.28
C ILE A 266 32.04 -20.79 13.12
N MET A 267 30.89 -20.34 13.62
CA MET A 267 30.82 -19.20 14.53
C MET A 267 31.71 -19.42 15.77
N ASP A 268 31.64 -20.60 16.39
CA ASP A 268 32.48 -20.94 17.54
C ASP A 268 33.98 -21.00 17.21
N ILE A 269 34.34 -21.57 16.07
CA ILE A 269 35.72 -21.55 15.57
C ILE A 269 36.24 -20.11 15.41
N LEU A 270 35.44 -19.24 14.78
CA LEU A 270 35.82 -17.85 14.53
C LEU A 270 35.95 -17.05 15.82
N VAL A 271 35.01 -17.19 16.75
CA VAL A 271 35.04 -16.47 18.04
C VAL A 271 36.22 -16.91 18.90
N LYS A 272 36.49 -18.22 18.97
CA LYS A 272 37.71 -18.75 19.64
C LYS A 272 38.99 -18.30 18.93
N GLY A 273 38.93 -18.10 17.61
CA GLY A 273 39.99 -17.51 16.79
C GLY A 273 40.10 -15.98 16.88
N GLY A 274 39.39 -15.32 17.81
CA GLY A 274 39.50 -13.88 18.05
C GLY A 274 38.62 -12.99 17.16
N ALA A 275 37.58 -13.54 16.53
CA ALA A 275 36.61 -12.74 15.80
C ALA A 275 35.89 -11.75 16.73
N LYS A 276 35.88 -10.48 16.37
CA LYS A 276 35.22 -9.40 17.11
C LYS A 276 33.72 -9.41 16.81
N ILE A 277 32.92 -9.74 17.83
CA ILE A 277 31.45 -9.78 17.79
C ILE A 277 30.84 -8.46 17.31
N GLU A 278 31.36 -7.33 17.79
CA GLU A 278 30.88 -5.97 17.51
C GLU A 278 31.43 -5.37 16.20
N SER A 279 32.06 -6.18 15.34
CA SER A 279 32.52 -5.68 14.05
C SER A 279 31.33 -5.28 13.18
N ALA A 280 31.25 -3.99 12.85
CA ALA A 280 30.26 -3.49 11.91
C ALA A 280 30.84 -3.36 10.49
N ASN A 281 30.02 -3.66 9.48
CA ASN A 281 30.37 -3.41 8.08
C ASN A 281 30.24 -1.91 7.71
N ALA A 282 30.42 -1.55 6.44
CA ALA A 282 30.35 -0.15 5.97
C ALA A 282 28.98 0.53 6.18
N TYR A 283 27.92 -0.24 6.46
CA TYR A 283 26.58 0.24 6.73
C TYR A 283 26.21 0.17 8.20
N GLY A 284 27.15 -0.07 9.11
CA GLY A 284 26.87 -0.23 10.53
C GLY A 284 26.20 -1.56 10.89
N ILE A 285 26.10 -2.51 9.96
CA ILE A 285 25.48 -3.82 10.21
C ILE A 285 26.48 -4.69 10.98
N THR A 286 26.05 -5.18 12.14
CA THR A 286 26.79 -6.14 12.98
C THR A 286 26.34 -7.57 12.69
N SER A 287 27.06 -8.55 13.24
CA SER A 287 26.67 -9.96 13.13
C SER A 287 25.31 -10.25 13.79
N LEU A 288 25.01 -9.63 14.93
CA LEU A 288 23.68 -9.77 15.56
C LEU A 288 22.56 -9.23 14.65
N PHE A 289 22.80 -8.08 14.01
CA PHE A 289 21.86 -7.52 13.04
C PHE A 289 21.60 -8.50 11.88
N VAL A 290 22.64 -9.13 11.32
CA VAL A 290 22.50 -10.13 10.24
C VAL A 290 21.66 -11.33 10.68
N ALA A 291 21.86 -11.82 11.92
CA ALA A 291 21.06 -12.90 12.47
C ALA A 291 19.57 -12.51 12.55
N ALA A 292 19.30 -11.29 13.01
CA ALA A 292 17.94 -10.76 13.13
C ALA A 292 17.27 -10.54 11.76
N GLU A 293 18.00 -10.02 10.79
CA GLU A 293 17.54 -9.81 9.41
C GLU A 293 17.25 -11.14 8.69
N SER A 294 18.14 -12.12 8.87
CA SER A 294 18.09 -13.41 8.17
C SER A 294 17.21 -14.45 8.88
N GLY A 295 16.67 -14.14 10.06
CA GLY A 295 15.81 -15.06 10.82
C GLY A 295 16.55 -16.21 11.51
N GLN A 296 17.86 -16.04 11.78
CA GLN A 296 18.71 -17.11 12.30
C GLN A 296 18.75 -17.10 13.84
N LEU A 297 17.77 -17.76 14.46
CA LEU A 297 17.55 -17.71 15.91
C LEU A 297 18.71 -18.29 16.71
N GLU A 298 19.25 -19.42 16.28
CA GLU A 298 20.34 -20.06 17.02
C GLU A 298 21.63 -19.23 16.95
N ALA A 299 21.96 -18.67 15.78
CA ALA A 299 23.07 -17.74 15.65
C ALA A 299 22.88 -16.49 16.52
N LEU A 300 21.65 -15.95 16.57
CA LEU A 300 21.31 -14.81 17.43
C LEU A 300 21.50 -15.15 18.91
N ARG A 301 21.04 -16.32 19.37
CA ARG A 301 21.22 -16.81 20.76
C ARG A 301 22.68 -16.98 21.10
N TYR A 302 23.46 -17.55 20.18
CA TYR A 302 24.91 -17.71 20.35
C TYR A 302 25.60 -16.36 20.53
N LEU A 303 25.34 -15.40 19.63
CA LEU A 303 25.93 -14.06 19.69
C LEU A 303 25.55 -13.31 20.97
N ALA A 304 24.29 -13.39 21.40
CA ALA A 304 23.84 -12.82 22.67
C ALA A 304 24.58 -13.48 23.86
N GLY A 305 24.77 -14.80 23.84
CA GLY A 305 25.55 -15.53 24.84
C GLY A 305 27.04 -15.13 24.86
N CYS A 306 27.58 -14.67 23.73
CA CYS A 306 28.91 -14.08 23.63
C CYS A 306 28.97 -12.60 24.04
N GLY A 307 27.87 -12.01 24.52
CA GLY A 307 27.80 -10.62 24.98
C GLY A 307 27.59 -9.58 23.87
N ALA A 308 27.02 -9.96 22.73
CA ALA A 308 26.66 -9.00 21.68
C ALA A 308 25.66 -7.95 22.17
N ASP A 309 25.81 -6.70 21.73
CA ASP A 309 24.85 -5.63 22.04
C ASP A 309 23.50 -5.85 21.31
N ILE A 310 22.48 -6.19 22.10
CA ILE A 310 21.09 -6.41 21.67
C ILE A 310 20.49 -5.18 20.97
N ASN A 311 20.98 -3.99 21.29
CA ASN A 311 20.45 -2.71 20.87
C ASN A 311 21.24 -2.03 19.74
N THR A 312 22.05 -2.82 19.02
CA THR A 312 22.79 -2.38 17.82
C THR A 312 21.88 -1.72 16.79
N GLN A 313 22.41 -0.70 16.11
CA GLN A 313 21.72 0.02 15.04
C GLN A 313 22.62 0.10 13.80
N ALA A 314 22.04 -0.15 12.63
CA ALA A 314 22.68 0.12 11.36
C ALA A 314 22.77 1.64 11.10
N SER A 315 23.45 2.02 10.03
CA SER A 315 23.67 3.43 9.63
C SER A 315 22.40 4.23 9.30
N ASP A 316 21.29 3.55 9.02
CA ASP A 316 19.96 4.13 8.89
C ASP A 316 19.19 4.16 10.23
N ASN A 317 19.89 3.95 11.34
CA ASN A 317 19.37 3.83 12.70
C ASN A 317 18.37 2.67 12.89
N ALA A 318 18.18 1.76 11.93
CA ALA A 318 17.35 0.58 12.16
C ALA A 318 18.03 -0.34 13.20
N SER A 319 17.29 -0.75 14.22
CA SER A 319 17.78 -1.72 15.20
C SER A 319 17.63 -3.16 14.68
N ALA A 320 18.35 -4.11 15.30
CA ALA A 320 18.14 -5.54 15.03
C ALA A 320 16.67 -5.96 15.24
N LEU A 321 16.01 -5.43 16.30
CA LEU A 321 14.58 -5.64 16.55
C LEU A 321 13.71 -5.07 15.41
N TYR A 322 14.02 -3.87 14.91
CA TYR A 322 13.30 -3.28 13.78
C TYR A 322 13.38 -4.17 12.53
N GLU A 323 14.56 -4.66 12.19
CA GLU A 323 14.75 -5.49 10.99
C GLU A 323 14.10 -6.86 11.13
N ALA A 324 14.11 -7.47 12.32
CA ALA A 324 13.34 -8.69 12.61
C ALA A 324 11.83 -8.48 12.42
N CYS A 325 11.29 -7.35 12.90
CA CYS A 325 9.89 -6.99 12.72
C CYS A 325 9.53 -6.76 11.25
N LYS A 326 10.43 -6.11 10.49
CA LYS A 326 10.24 -5.83 9.06
C LYS A 326 10.18 -7.10 8.20
N ASN A 327 10.92 -8.14 8.59
CA ASN A 327 10.97 -9.41 7.88
C ASN A 327 10.03 -10.48 8.46
N GLY A 328 9.37 -10.20 9.59
CA GLY A 328 8.37 -11.09 10.19
C GLY A 328 8.93 -12.30 10.92
N HIS A 329 10.16 -12.18 11.45
CA HIS A 329 10.80 -13.26 12.20
C HIS A 329 10.31 -13.28 13.65
N VAL A 330 9.09 -13.79 13.88
CA VAL A 330 8.42 -13.83 15.20
C VAL A 330 9.33 -14.38 16.31
N PRO A 331 10.03 -15.53 16.14
CA PRO A 331 10.86 -16.09 17.22
C PRO A 331 12.08 -15.20 17.56
N ILE A 332 12.59 -14.45 16.58
CA ILE A 332 13.68 -13.48 16.78
C ILE A 332 13.17 -12.29 17.59
N VAL A 333 11.99 -11.77 17.25
CA VAL A 333 11.37 -10.65 17.99
C VAL A 333 11.13 -11.03 19.44
N GLU A 334 10.51 -12.19 19.68
CA GLU A 334 10.28 -12.71 21.03
C GLU A 334 11.59 -12.81 21.82
N PHE A 335 12.62 -13.41 21.22
CA PHE A 335 13.92 -13.52 21.87
C PHE A 335 14.54 -12.14 22.15
N LEU A 336 14.61 -11.24 21.19
CA LEU A 336 15.20 -9.91 21.37
C LEU A 336 14.50 -9.12 22.48
N LEU A 337 13.17 -9.16 22.53
CA LEU A 337 12.40 -8.53 23.60
C LEU A 337 12.70 -9.17 24.97
N SER A 338 12.83 -10.50 25.03
CA SER A 338 13.22 -11.21 26.26
C SER A 338 14.63 -10.82 26.76
N GLN A 339 15.50 -10.38 25.84
CA GLN A 339 16.86 -9.91 26.14
C GLN A 339 16.93 -8.38 26.38
N GLY A 340 15.79 -7.69 26.46
CA GLY A 340 15.75 -6.25 26.75
C GLY A 340 16.03 -5.36 25.54
N ALA A 341 15.70 -5.80 24.32
CA ALA A 341 15.73 -4.94 23.15
C ALA A 341 14.77 -3.75 23.30
N ASP A 342 15.25 -2.55 22.98
CA ASP A 342 14.46 -1.32 23.06
C ASP A 342 13.56 -1.15 21.84
N ALA A 343 12.27 -1.45 22.02
CA ALA A 343 11.21 -1.23 21.03
C ALA A 343 10.98 0.26 20.67
N ASN A 344 11.68 1.19 21.33
CA ASN A 344 11.54 2.64 21.14
C ASN A 344 12.69 3.27 20.32
N LYS A 345 13.64 2.46 19.82
CA LYS A 345 14.64 2.91 18.87
C LYS A 345 14.02 3.10 17.49
N ALA A 346 13.98 4.35 17.05
CA ALA A 346 13.51 4.72 15.72
C ALA A 346 14.61 4.58 14.67
N ASN A 347 14.23 4.20 13.45
CA ASN A 347 15.09 4.36 12.28
C ASN A 347 15.22 5.85 11.89
N LYS A 348 15.97 6.12 10.81
CA LYS A 348 16.21 7.47 10.29
C LYS A 348 14.95 8.20 9.84
N ASP A 349 13.89 7.46 9.49
CA ASP A 349 12.58 8.02 9.12
C ASP A 349 11.66 8.26 10.33
N GLY A 350 12.18 8.06 11.55
CA GLY A 350 11.44 8.18 12.80
C GLY A 350 10.51 7.00 13.09
N LEU A 351 10.59 5.91 12.33
CA LEU A 351 9.73 4.73 12.49
C LEU A 351 10.27 3.77 13.55
N LEU A 352 9.40 3.38 14.47
CA LEU A 352 9.64 2.34 15.48
C LEU A 352 9.32 0.94 14.92
N PRO A 353 9.84 -0.15 15.54
CA PRO A 353 9.46 -1.54 15.24
C PRO A 353 7.94 -1.77 15.12
N LEU A 354 7.13 -1.16 16.00
CA LEU A 354 5.67 -1.31 15.94
C LEU A 354 5.06 -0.76 14.63
N HIS A 355 5.59 0.35 14.09
CA HIS A 355 5.10 0.92 12.84
C HIS A 355 5.36 -0.01 11.66
N ILE A 356 6.57 -0.56 11.58
CA ILE A 356 6.92 -1.45 10.47
C ILE A 356 6.20 -2.80 10.58
N ALA A 357 5.98 -3.32 11.78
CA ALA A 357 5.16 -4.52 12.01
C ALA A 357 3.71 -4.30 11.54
N ALA A 358 3.09 -3.18 11.90
CA ALA A 358 1.75 -2.81 11.46
C ALA A 358 1.66 -2.65 9.92
N LYS A 359 2.66 -2.01 9.32
CA LYS A 359 2.76 -1.86 7.85
C LYS A 359 2.93 -3.19 7.12
N LYS A 360 3.59 -4.17 7.76
CA LYS A 360 3.81 -5.50 7.19
C LYS A 360 2.65 -6.46 7.42
N GLY A 361 1.70 -6.12 8.30
CA GLY A 361 0.53 -6.93 8.56
C GLY A 361 0.80 -8.14 9.45
N ILE A 362 1.79 -8.06 10.36
CA ILE A 362 2.20 -9.20 11.19
C ILE A 362 1.60 -9.04 12.59
N CYS A 363 0.37 -9.53 12.79
CA CYS A 363 -0.41 -9.34 14.02
C CYS A 363 0.35 -9.81 15.27
N GLU A 364 0.93 -11.01 15.24
CA GLU A 364 1.67 -11.56 16.40
C GLU A 364 2.80 -10.64 16.88
N ILE A 365 3.52 -9.99 15.96
CA ILE A 365 4.59 -9.04 16.31
C ILE A 365 4.00 -7.74 16.84
N VAL A 366 2.89 -7.27 16.27
CA VAL A 366 2.17 -6.10 16.78
C VAL A 366 1.75 -6.34 18.23
N SER A 367 1.13 -7.48 18.55
CA SER A 367 0.73 -7.85 19.90
C SER A 367 1.89 -7.83 20.89
N MET A 368 3.05 -8.38 20.50
CA MET A 368 4.26 -8.36 21.34
C MET A 368 4.81 -6.95 21.57
N LEU A 369 4.68 -6.05 20.59
CA LEU A 369 5.28 -4.71 20.63
C LEU A 369 4.40 -3.66 21.30
N ILE A 370 3.06 -3.78 21.25
CA ILE A 370 2.14 -2.84 21.90
C ILE A 370 2.50 -2.55 23.37
N PRO A 371 2.72 -3.54 24.25
CA PRO A 371 2.97 -3.27 25.67
C PRO A 371 4.34 -2.63 25.95
N VAL A 372 5.33 -2.81 25.07
CA VAL A 372 6.70 -2.31 25.24
C VAL A 372 6.98 -1.01 24.47
N THR A 373 6.02 -0.54 23.68
CA THR A 373 6.16 0.67 22.86
C THR A 373 5.59 1.90 23.59
N SER A 374 6.42 2.92 23.76
CA SER A 374 6.04 4.19 24.36
C SER A 374 5.13 5.00 23.43
N ARG A 375 3.95 5.38 23.93
CA ARG A 375 3.02 6.28 23.21
C ARG A 375 3.62 7.64 22.91
N MET A 376 4.51 8.16 23.77
CA MET A 376 5.24 9.41 23.50
C MET A 376 6.19 9.27 22.30
N ARG A 377 6.85 8.11 22.16
CA ARG A 377 7.75 7.84 21.03
C ARG A 377 6.97 7.69 19.74
N VAL A 378 5.80 7.04 19.78
CA VAL A 378 4.87 6.99 18.64
C VAL A 378 4.43 8.40 18.24
N LYS A 379 4.00 9.26 19.17
CA LYS A 379 3.61 10.64 18.84
C LYS A 379 4.76 11.44 18.20
N ARG A 380 5.98 11.28 18.70
CA ARG A 380 7.19 11.92 18.14
C ARG A 380 7.58 11.40 16.76
N SER A 381 7.14 10.21 16.37
CA SER A 381 7.37 9.74 15.01
C SER A 381 6.70 10.72 14.06
N GLY A 382 5.46 11.17 14.35
CA GLY A 382 4.57 11.95 13.49
C GLY A 382 3.64 11.09 12.63
N ILE A 383 3.52 9.79 12.94
CA ILE A 383 2.60 8.83 12.30
C ILE A 383 2.18 7.77 13.33
N SER A 384 0.89 7.53 13.47
CA SER A 384 0.39 6.40 14.27
C SER A 384 0.49 5.08 13.48
N PRO A 385 0.78 3.93 14.12
CA PRO A 385 0.64 2.60 13.50
C PRO A 385 -0.74 2.34 12.88
N LEU A 386 -1.80 3.00 13.39
CA LEU A 386 -3.15 2.96 12.80
C LEU A 386 -3.17 3.40 11.34
N HIS A 387 -2.35 4.38 10.94
CA HIS A 387 -2.27 4.81 9.54
C HIS A 387 -1.78 3.68 8.64
N PHE A 388 -0.77 2.93 9.08
CA PHE A 388 -0.25 1.81 8.30
C PHE A 388 -1.22 0.64 8.25
N ALA A 389 -1.93 0.37 9.35
CA ALA A 389 -2.98 -0.64 9.37
C ALA A 389 -4.10 -0.29 8.39
N ALA A 390 -4.60 0.95 8.42
CA ALA A 390 -5.62 1.45 7.51
C ALA A 390 -5.13 1.51 6.05
N GLU A 391 -3.91 2.00 5.80
CA GLU A 391 -3.31 2.06 4.46
C GLU A 391 -3.20 0.68 3.81
N ARG A 392 -2.98 -0.37 4.61
CA ARG A 392 -2.79 -1.75 4.15
C ARG A 392 -4.03 -2.62 4.25
N ASN A 393 -5.16 -2.09 4.73
CA ASN A 393 -6.39 -2.84 5.01
C ASN A 393 -6.14 -4.04 5.95
N ASN A 394 -5.28 -3.85 6.95
CA ASN A 394 -5.00 -4.85 7.98
C ASN A 394 -5.96 -4.64 9.16
N ASP A 395 -7.18 -5.15 9.01
CA ASP A 395 -8.28 -4.89 9.92
C ASP A 395 -8.04 -5.46 11.33
N ASP A 396 -7.44 -6.66 11.43
CA ASP A 396 -7.11 -7.28 12.72
C ASP A 396 -6.14 -6.42 13.55
N ILE A 397 -5.11 -5.87 12.90
CA ILE A 397 -4.14 -4.97 13.54
C ILE A 397 -4.79 -3.63 13.88
N LEU A 398 -5.70 -3.16 13.04
CA LEU A 398 -6.43 -1.93 13.29
C LEU A 398 -7.27 -2.06 14.57
N GLU A 399 -8.01 -3.17 14.70
CA GLU A 399 -8.79 -3.52 15.88
C GLU A 399 -7.92 -3.62 17.12
N GLU A 400 -6.82 -4.38 17.05
CA GLU A 400 -5.90 -4.55 18.18
C GLU A 400 -5.28 -3.23 18.66
N LEU A 401 -4.93 -2.33 17.74
CA LEU A 401 -4.40 -1.00 18.08
C LEU A 401 -5.51 -0.10 18.70
N ILE A 402 -6.74 -0.18 18.20
CA ILE A 402 -7.87 0.56 18.78
C ILE A 402 -8.16 0.07 20.20
N ASP A 403 -8.21 -1.25 20.40
CA ASP A 403 -8.40 -1.88 21.72
C ASP A 403 -7.28 -1.53 22.69
N ALA A 404 -6.05 -1.42 22.18
CA ALA A 404 -4.92 -0.92 22.96
C ALA A 404 -4.99 0.59 23.25
N GLY A 405 -6.02 1.32 22.82
CA GLY A 405 -6.22 2.74 23.09
C GLY A 405 -5.34 3.68 22.27
N TYR A 406 -4.94 3.30 21.05
CA TYR A 406 -4.34 4.27 20.11
C TYR A 406 -5.41 5.27 19.64
N ASP A 407 -5.06 6.56 19.65
CA ASP A 407 -5.99 7.63 19.26
C ASP A 407 -6.26 7.60 17.74
N VAL A 408 -7.50 7.28 17.38
CA VAL A 408 -8.00 7.17 16.01
C VAL A 408 -8.01 8.50 15.25
N ASN A 409 -7.95 9.63 15.96
CA ASN A 409 -7.90 10.98 15.39
C ASN A 409 -6.48 11.53 15.28
N THR A 410 -5.45 10.72 15.58
CA THR A 410 -4.05 11.15 15.39
C THR A 410 -3.82 11.50 13.92
N ALA A 411 -3.53 12.76 13.63
CA ALA A 411 -3.16 13.21 12.30
C ALA A 411 -1.67 12.94 12.01
N LEU A 412 -1.35 12.69 10.73
CA LEU A 412 0.03 12.77 10.24
C LEU A 412 0.63 14.15 10.50
N SER A 413 1.94 14.20 10.75
CA SER A 413 2.68 15.47 10.75
C SER A 413 2.73 16.07 9.33
N ASP A 414 2.97 17.38 9.23
CA ASP A 414 3.03 18.09 7.95
C ASP A 414 4.08 17.49 7.01
N GLU A 415 5.22 17.04 7.55
CA GLU A 415 6.29 16.39 6.78
C GLU A 415 5.89 15.03 6.20
N ARG A 416 4.86 14.38 6.76
CA ARG A 416 4.33 13.12 6.21
C ARG A 416 3.10 13.31 5.37
N SER A 417 2.19 14.19 5.76
CA SER A 417 1.03 14.55 4.93
C SER A 417 1.47 15.04 3.55
N CYS A 418 2.59 15.78 3.46
CA CYS A 418 3.13 16.26 2.19
C CYS A 418 3.64 15.17 1.24
N LEU A 419 3.82 13.93 1.72
CA LEU A 419 4.19 12.77 0.89
C LEU A 419 3.00 12.24 0.08
N TYR A 420 1.78 12.66 0.42
CA TYR A 420 0.55 12.30 -0.29
C TYR A 420 0.05 13.49 -1.11
N GLU A 421 -0.31 13.26 -2.37
CA GLU A 421 -0.81 14.32 -3.28
C GLU A 421 -2.05 15.02 -2.73
N ASP A 422 -2.92 14.26 -2.05
CA ASP A 422 -4.18 14.74 -1.47
C ASP A 422 -4.04 15.28 -0.04
N ARG A 423 -2.81 15.33 0.51
CA ARG A 423 -2.53 15.81 1.87
C ARG A 423 -3.36 15.12 2.95
N ARG A 424 -3.72 13.85 2.74
CA ARG A 424 -4.43 13.04 3.75
C ARG A 424 -3.69 13.01 5.08
N THR A 425 -4.43 12.93 6.17
CA THR A 425 -3.88 13.01 7.52
C THR A 425 -4.41 11.97 8.49
N THR A 426 -5.67 11.54 8.43
CA THR A 426 -6.24 10.64 9.45
C THR A 426 -6.29 9.18 8.99
N PRO A 427 -6.23 8.20 9.91
CA PRO A 427 -6.46 6.78 9.59
C PRO A 427 -7.82 6.54 8.90
N LEU A 428 -8.85 7.29 9.29
CA LEU A 428 -10.19 7.22 8.68
C LEU A 428 -10.14 7.56 7.19
N TYR A 429 -9.40 8.61 6.81
CA TYR A 429 -9.23 8.95 5.40
C TYR A 429 -8.57 7.81 4.62
N PHE A 430 -7.53 7.15 5.17
CA PHE A 430 -6.90 6.00 4.52
C PHE A 430 -7.90 4.86 4.28
N ALA A 431 -8.70 4.50 5.29
CA ALA A 431 -9.71 3.44 5.17
C ALA A 431 -10.76 3.77 4.09
N VAL A 432 -11.26 5.01 4.07
CA VAL A 432 -12.25 5.47 3.08
C VAL A 432 -11.65 5.55 1.67
N PHE A 433 -10.40 6.03 1.54
CA PHE A 433 -9.68 6.07 0.27
C PHE A 433 -9.47 4.67 -0.31
N ASN A 434 -9.21 3.68 0.54
CA ASN A 434 -9.10 2.28 0.13
C ASN A 434 -10.46 1.59 -0.08
N ASN A 435 -11.58 2.28 0.16
CA ASN A 435 -12.93 1.73 0.16
C ASN A 435 -13.09 0.53 1.11
N ASN A 436 -12.36 0.52 2.23
CA ASN A 436 -12.49 -0.50 3.25
C ASN A 436 -13.61 -0.12 4.23
N ILE A 437 -14.78 -0.74 4.01
CA ILE A 437 -16.01 -0.44 4.78
C ILE A 437 -15.86 -0.87 6.24
N TYR A 438 -15.27 -2.05 6.49
CA TYR A 438 -15.10 -2.58 7.85
C TYR A 438 -14.18 -1.69 8.68
N ALA A 439 -13.00 -1.36 8.17
CA ALA A 439 -12.09 -0.43 8.84
C ALA A 439 -12.71 0.96 9.06
N THR A 440 -13.49 1.44 8.09
CA THR A 440 -14.21 2.73 8.23
C THR A 440 -15.21 2.68 9.38
N GLU A 441 -16.05 1.63 9.42
CA GLU A 441 -17.03 1.44 10.49
C GLU A 441 -16.35 1.33 11.85
N LEU A 442 -15.30 0.50 11.95
CA LEU A 442 -14.53 0.30 13.17
C LEU A 442 -13.94 1.62 13.71
N LEU A 443 -13.30 2.42 12.84
CA LEU A 443 -12.74 3.72 13.22
C LEU A 443 -13.83 4.70 13.68
N LEU A 444 -14.96 4.75 12.98
CA LEU A 444 -16.09 5.62 13.32
C LEU A 444 -16.73 5.23 14.66
N GLN A 445 -16.92 3.93 14.91
CA GLN A 445 -17.40 3.40 16.18
C GLN A 445 -16.43 3.72 17.33
N ALA A 446 -15.13 3.72 17.06
CA ALA A 446 -14.09 4.14 18.00
C ALA A 446 -13.98 5.67 18.18
N GLY A 447 -14.84 6.47 17.53
CA GLY A 447 -14.88 7.92 17.70
C GLY A 447 -14.03 8.72 16.73
N ALA A 448 -13.69 8.17 15.56
CA ALA A 448 -13.02 8.94 14.51
C ALA A 448 -13.93 10.07 13.99
N ASN A 449 -13.37 11.27 13.89
CA ASN A 449 -14.06 12.44 13.39
C ASN A 449 -13.92 12.54 11.86
N PRO A 450 -15.01 12.43 11.09
CA PRO A 450 -14.97 12.49 9.62
C PRO A 450 -14.71 13.89 9.05
N ASN A 451 -14.43 14.90 9.87
CA ASN A 451 -14.28 16.30 9.44
C ASN A 451 -12.88 16.87 9.68
N VAL A 452 -11.88 16.03 9.95
CA VAL A 452 -10.50 16.48 10.28
C VAL A 452 -9.69 16.77 9.01
N ASP A 453 -9.74 15.89 8.01
CA ASP A 453 -8.93 16.03 6.81
C ASP A 453 -9.34 17.22 5.94
N LEU A 454 -8.35 17.80 5.26
CA LEU A 454 -8.53 18.91 4.32
C LEU A 454 -9.58 18.60 3.24
N ILE A 455 -9.53 17.37 2.71
CA ILE A 455 -10.58 16.84 1.86
C ILE A 455 -11.42 15.92 2.73
N ASN A 456 -12.69 16.26 2.88
CA ASN A 456 -13.59 15.47 3.71
C ASN A 456 -13.73 14.03 3.14
N PRO A 457 -13.54 12.96 3.95
CA PRO A 457 -13.78 11.58 3.55
C PRO A 457 -15.14 11.33 2.88
N LEU A 458 -16.18 12.11 3.22
CA LEU A 458 -17.48 12.03 2.54
C LEU A 458 -17.36 12.27 1.03
N LEU A 459 -16.58 13.27 0.61
CA LEU A 459 -16.35 13.58 -0.81
C LEU A 459 -15.69 12.40 -1.52
N ILE A 460 -14.75 11.73 -0.85
CA ILE A 460 -14.08 10.53 -1.39
C ILE A 460 -15.08 9.39 -1.60
N SER A 461 -15.94 9.13 -0.61
CA SER A 461 -16.96 8.08 -0.71
C SER A 461 -18.00 8.34 -1.81
N ILE A 462 -18.38 9.60 -2.06
CA ILE A 462 -19.25 10.00 -3.17
C ILE A 462 -18.57 9.70 -4.51
N ARG A 463 -17.29 10.06 -4.66
CA ARG A 463 -16.53 9.78 -5.90
C ARG A 463 -16.42 8.29 -6.19
N HIS A 464 -16.31 7.45 -5.16
CA HIS A 464 -16.30 5.98 -5.31
C HIS A 464 -17.70 5.40 -5.55
N GLY A 465 -18.77 6.16 -5.31
CA GLY A 465 -20.15 5.67 -5.39
C GLY A 465 -20.50 4.65 -4.28
N CYS A 466 -19.77 4.65 -3.16
CA CYS A 466 -19.98 3.68 -2.09
C CYS A 466 -21.03 4.19 -1.08
N LEU A 467 -22.30 3.86 -1.34
CA LEU A 467 -23.43 4.28 -0.51
C LEU A 467 -23.32 3.84 0.96
N LYS A 468 -22.74 2.66 1.22
CA LYS A 468 -22.54 2.16 2.60
C LYS A 468 -21.58 3.05 3.38
N THR A 469 -20.41 3.34 2.81
CA THR A 469 -19.43 4.24 3.42
C THR A 469 -19.98 5.66 3.57
N MET A 470 -20.69 6.16 2.56
CA MET A 470 -21.37 7.46 2.64
C MET A 470 -22.33 7.53 3.83
N LYS A 471 -23.20 6.52 3.96
CA LYS A 471 -24.18 6.45 5.05
C LYS A 471 -23.48 6.41 6.41
N LEU A 472 -22.48 5.55 6.58
CA LEU A 472 -21.69 5.46 7.82
C LEU A 472 -21.07 6.81 8.20
N LEU A 473 -20.43 7.50 7.26
CA LEU A 473 -19.83 8.81 7.50
C LEU A 473 -20.89 9.85 7.92
N LEU A 474 -22.04 9.88 7.24
CA LEU A 474 -23.13 10.80 7.54
C LEU A 474 -23.81 10.51 8.88
N ASP A 475 -23.96 9.24 9.25
CA ASP A 475 -24.52 8.81 10.53
C ASP A 475 -23.59 9.22 11.69
N HIS A 476 -22.28 9.27 11.45
CA HIS A 476 -21.25 9.76 12.38
C HIS A 476 -20.91 11.26 12.22
N GLY A 477 -21.79 12.04 11.59
CA GLY A 477 -21.68 13.51 11.60
C GLY A 477 -20.72 14.13 10.58
N ALA A 478 -20.43 13.44 9.46
CA ALA A 478 -19.72 14.06 8.34
C ALA A 478 -20.47 15.29 7.82
N ASN A 479 -19.72 16.35 7.51
CA ASN A 479 -20.26 17.59 6.97
C ASN A 479 -20.84 17.34 5.57
N ILE A 480 -22.17 17.34 5.48
CA ILE A 480 -22.89 17.16 4.22
C ILE A 480 -22.69 18.33 3.24
N ASP A 481 -22.32 19.50 3.75
CA ASP A 481 -22.03 20.70 2.97
C ASP A 481 -20.52 20.94 2.90
N ALA A 482 -19.74 19.87 2.73
CA ALA A 482 -18.28 19.98 2.64
C ALA A 482 -17.85 20.76 1.38
N TYR A 483 -16.86 21.65 1.56
CA TYR A 483 -16.21 22.41 0.50
C TYR A 483 -14.75 21.95 0.32
N ILE A 484 -14.17 22.23 -0.85
CA ILE A 484 -12.74 22.01 -1.11
C ILE A 484 -12.02 23.36 -1.14
N SER A 485 -11.07 23.55 -0.25
CA SER A 485 -10.30 24.80 -0.14
C SER A 485 -9.44 25.10 -1.38
N SER A 486 -8.89 24.07 -2.03
CA SER A 486 -8.07 24.23 -3.24
C SER A 486 -8.88 24.52 -4.51
N HIS A 487 -10.18 24.19 -4.51
CA HIS A 487 -11.08 24.34 -5.65
C HIS A 487 -12.41 24.93 -5.15
N PRO A 488 -12.42 26.22 -4.76
CA PRO A 488 -13.57 26.82 -4.11
C PRO A 488 -14.76 26.94 -5.06
N THR A 489 -15.93 26.56 -4.56
CA THR A 489 -17.22 26.65 -5.24
C THR A 489 -18.19 27.47 -4.39
N THR A 490 -19.19 28.13 -5.02
CA THR A 490 -20.24 28.83 -4.25
C THR A 490 -21.23 27.88 -3.58
N PHE A 491 -21.27 26.63 -4.05
CA PHE A 491 -22.18 25.58 -3.60
C PHE A 491 -21.39 24.39 -3.04
N PRO A 492 -21.98 23.52 -2.19
CA PRO A 492 -21.30 22.38 -1.61
C PRO A 492 -20.60 21.48 -2.64
N ALA A 493 -19.37 21.05 -2.34
CA ALA A 493 -18.63 20.13 -3.20
C ALA A 493 -19.29 18.74 -3.25
N THR A 494 -20.09 18.37 -2.26
CA THR A 494 -20.92 17.15 -2.26
C THR A 494 -21.90 17.13 -3.43
N ILE A 495 -22.50 18.27 -3.79
CA ILE A 495 -23.34 18.41 -4.99
C ILE A 495 -22.48 18.24 -6.24
N MET A 496 -21.34 18.94 -6.31
CA MET A 496 -20.41 18.84 -7.43
C MET A 496 -20.02 17.39 -7.77
N PHE A 497 -19.71 16.56 -6.77
CA PHE A 497 -19.33 15.15 -6.99
C PHE A 497 -20.52 14.21 -7.23
N SER A 498 -21.74 14.59 -6.84
CA SER A 498 -22.94 13.75 -7.02
C SER A 498 -23.73 14.06 -8.30
N MET A 499 -23.39 15.12 -9.04
CA MET A 499 -24.05 15.52 -10.30
C MET A 499 -24.27 14.37 -11.30
N LYS A 500 -23.31 13.44 -11.42
CA LYS A 500 -23.42 12.28 -12.34
C LYS A 500 -24.35 11.17 -11.84
N TYR A 501 -24.66 11.15 -10.55
CA TYR A 501 -25.41 10.09 -9.88
C TYR A 501 -26.63 10.70 -9.19
N LEU A 502 -27.72 10.92 -9.95
CA LEU A 502 -28.92 11.61 -9.46
C LEU A 502 -29.53 10.95 -8.21
N SER A 503 -29.42 9.64 -8.06
CA SER A 503 -29.85 8.92 -6.85
C SER A 503 -29.04 9.33 -5.62
N VAL A 504 -27.73 9.51 -5.76
CA VAL A 504 -26.83 9.98 -4.69
C VAL A 504 -27.11 11.45 -4.38
N LEU A 505 -27.30 12.28 -5.40
CA LEU A 505 -27.66 13.69 -5.24
C LEU A 505 -28.99 13.82 -4.48
N LYS A 506 -30.03 13.11 -4.94
CA LYS A 506 -31.34 13.08 -4.26
C LYS A 506 -31.19 12.66 -2.81
N TYR A 507 -30.46 11.57 -2.55
CA TYR A 507 -30.21 11.10 -1.19
C TYR A 507 -29.54 12.15 -0.29
N LEU A 508 -28.53 12.88 -0.79
CA LEU A 508 -27.88 13.95 -0.03
C LEU A 508 -28.85 15.13 0.25
N LEU A 509 -29.70 15.47 -0.72
CA LEU A 509 -30.71 16.52 -0.58
C LEU A 509 -31.83 16.13 0.38
N ASP A 510 -32.24 14.86 0.39
CA ASP A 510 -33.19 14.30 1.36
C ASP A 510 -32.67 14.45 2.79
N LEU A 511 -31.35 14.30 2.98
CA LEU A 511 -30.65 14.52 4.25
C LEU A 511 -30.35 16.00 4.56
N GLY A 512 -30.77 16.94 3.71
CA GLY A 512 -30.73 18.37 3.97
C GLY A 512 -29.46 19.08 3.48
N CYS A 513 -28.77 18.55 2.46
CA CYS A 513 -27.70 19.25 1.75
C CYS A 513 -28.21 20.58 1.15
N ASP A 514 -27.37 21.61 1.18
CA ASP A 514 -27.76 22.95 0.75
C ASP A 514 -27.81 23.11 -0.79
N ALA A 515 -29.00 22.87 -1.35
CA ALA A 515 -29.32 23.19 -2.74
C ALA A 515 -29.49 24.70 -3.02
N GLY A 516 -29.76 25.51 -1.99
CA GLY A 516 -30.04 26.94 -2.16
C GLY A 516 -28.85 27.68 -2.77
N SER A 517 -27.66 27.37 -2.26
CA SER A 517 -26.37 27.90 -2.73
C SER A 517 -26.12 27.69 -4.25
N CYS A 518 -26.76 26.70 -4.89
CA CYS A 518 -26.66 26.51 -6.34
C CYS A 518 -27.34 27.62 -7.15
N PHE A 519 -28.31 28.34 -6.56
CA PHE A 519 -29.05 29.41 -7.22
C PHE A 519 -28.63 30.81 -6.77
N GLU A 520 -27.65 30.90 -5.86
CA GLU A 520 -27.01 32.16 -5.47
C GLU A 520 -25.93 32.53 -6.48
N CYS A 521 -26.29 33.37 -7.45
CA CYS A 521 -25.40 33.85 -8.49
C CYS A 521 -24.99 35.32 -8.25
N GLN A 522 -23.70 35.60 -8.29
CA GLN A 522 -23.13 36.94 -8.12
C GLN A 522 -23.59 37.92 -9.21
N TYR A 523 -23.89 37.42 -10.41
CA TYR A 523 -24.34 38.25 -11.54
C TYR A 523 -25.87 38.37 -11.62
N GLY A 524 -26.62 37.46 -10.99
CA GLY A 524 -28.09 37.44 -11.06
C GLY A 524 -28.62 37.51 -12.51
N ASN A 525 -29.49 38.48 -12.80
CA ASN A 525 -30.00 38.72 -14.16
C ASN A 525 -29.04 39.53 -15.06
N GLY A 526 -27.88 39.94 -14.55
CA GLY A 526 -26.86 40.70 -15.29
C GLY A 526 -26.06 39.85 -16.28
N PRO A 527 -25.23 40.49 -17.12
CA PRO A 527 -24.39 39.79 -18.10
C PRO A 527 -23.28 39.01 -17.40
N HIS A 528 -23.08 37.75 -17.81
CA HIS A 528 -22.01 36.90 -17.29
C HIS A 528 -20.74 36.98 -18.17
N PRO A 529 -19.53 36.89 -17.59
CA PRO A 529 -18.29 36.84 -18.36
C PRO A 529 -18.23 35.58 -19.23
N ALA A 530 -17.58 35.65 -20.39
CA ALA A 530 -17.43 34.50 -21.28
C ALA A 530 -16.81 33.29 -20.55
N LEU A 531 -17.28 32.08 -20.84
CA LEU A 531 -16.74 30.85 -20.28
C LEU A 531 -15.29 30.68 -20.74
N ASN A 532 -14.33 30.75 -19.81
CA ASN A 532 -12.93 30.50 -20.10
C ASN A 532 -12.65 29.00 -20.17
N TYR A 533 -12.73 28.41 -21.37
CA TYR A 533 -12.45 26.98 -21.59
C TYR A 533 -10.95 26.60 -21.54
N ARG A 534 -10.06 27.45 -20.99
CA ARG A 534 -8.64 27.13 -20.95
C ARG A 534 -8.40 26.01 -19.93
N ARG A 535 -8.17 24.80 -20.43
CA ARG A 535 -7.36 23.81 -19.73
C ARG A 535 -5.96 24.40 -19.55
N GLU A 536 -5.55 24.65 -18.32
CA GLU A 536 -4.14 24.90 -18.02
C GLU A 536 -3.34 23.70 -18.55
N ARG A 537 -2.65 23.89 -19.69
CA ARG A 537 -1.58 22.99 -20.07
C ARG A 537 -0.48 23.23 -19.04
N LEU A 538 0.06 22.14 -18.49
CA LEU A 538 1.08 22.04 -17.45
C LEU A 538 2.41 22.81 -17.65
N ASN A 539 2.49 23.79 -18.55
CA ASN A 539 3.72 24.52 -18.91
C ASN A 539 3.59 26.06 -18.99
N ASP A 540 2.57 26.68 -18.38
CA ASP A 540 2.55 28.15 -18.27
C ASP A 540 3.34 28.59 -17.01
N PRO A 541 4.45 29.35 -17.15
CA PRO A 541 5.25 29.77 -16.01
C PRO A 541 4.46 30.77 -15.15
N GLN A 542 4.16 30.35 -13.91
CA GLN A 542 3.78 31.17 -12.74
C GLN A 542 3.02 32.46 -13.05
N VAL A 543 1.70 32.33 -13.18
CA VAL A 543 0.82 33.37 -12.65
C VAL A 543 0.20 32.81 -11.39
N THR A 544 0.60 33.34 -10.24
CA THR A 544 -0.13 33.19 -8.97
C THR A 544 -1.49 33.87 -9.13
N ARG A 545 -2.43 33.22 -9.83
CA ARG A 545 -3.83 33.62 -9.83
C ARG A 545 -4.47 33.02 -8.59
N GLU A 546 -5.10 33.87 -7.79
CA GLU A 546 -5.98 33.39 -6.74
C GLU A 546 -7.05 32.48 -7.37
N PRO A 547 -7.35 31.32 -6.74
CA PRO A 547 -8.31 30.38 -7.31
C PRO A 547 -9.67 31.06 -7.46
N THR A 548 -10.15 31.17 -8.70
CA THR A 548 -11.46 31.76 -9.00
C THR A 548 -12.56 30.85 -8.47
N VAL A 549 -13.43 31.39 -7.61
CA VAL A 549 -14.58 30.65 -7.06
C VAL A 549 -15.53 30.30 -8.20
N VAL A 550 -15.76 29.01 -8.42
CA VAL A 550 -16.64 28.54 -9.51
C VAL A 550 -18.09 28.59 -9.08
N GLN A 551 -18.92 29.29 -9.85
CA GLN A 551 -20.37 29.33 -9.61
C GLN A 551 -21.07 28.12 -10.21
N PHE A 552 -22.20 27.71 -9.64
CA PHE A 552 -22.99 26.59 -10.14
C PHE A 552 -23.41 26.78 -11.61
N CYS A 553 -23.89 27.98 -11.98
CA CYS A 553 -24.27 28.33 -13.34
C CYS A 553 -23.11 28.22 -14.34
N GLU A 554 -21.87 28.45 -13.90
CA GLU A 554 -20.69 28.30 -14.75
C GLU A 554 -20.34 26.82 -14.93
N MET A 555 -20.41 26.04 -13.84
CA MET A 555 -20.11 24.61 -13.83
C MET A 555 -21.06 23.84 -14.76
N VAL A 556 -22.37 24.03 -14.62
CA VAL A 556 -23.36 23.27 -15.41
C VAL A 556 -23.36 23.67 -16.89
N SER A 557 -22.93 24.89 -17.22
CA SER A 557 -22.79 25.36 -18.60
C SER A 557 -21.48 24.94 -19.28
N THR A 558 -20.58 24.21 -18.60
CA THR A 558 -19.36 23.67 -19.24
C THR A 558 -19.72 22.61 -20.29
N PRO A 559 -18.93 22.44 -21.38
CA PRO A 559 -19.27 21.50 -22.46
C PRO A 559 -19.37 20.04 -21.98
N GLU A 560 -18.68 19.71 -20.89
CA GLU A 560 -18.71 18.40 -20.25
C GLU A 560 -20.04 18.10 -19.55
N ILE A 561 -20.71 19.11 -18.99
CA ILE A 561 -21.93 18.95 -18.15
C ILE A 561 -23.19 19.44 -18.88
N SER A 562 -23.06 20.41 -19.78
CA SER A 562 -24.15 21.16 -20.40
C SER A 562 -25.20 20.33 -21.10
N ARG A 563 -24.89 19.12 -21.56
CA ARG A 563 -25.88 18.25 -22.25
C ARG A 563 -26.79 17.47 -21.31
N TRP A 564 -26.40 17.32 -20.04
CA TRP A 564 -27.11 16.51 -19.05
C TRP A 564 -27.36 17.29 -17.75
N ALA A 565 -27.23 18.62 -17.79
CA ALA A 565 -27.48 19.51 -16.66
C ALA A 565 -28.96 19.57 -16.24
N GLY A 566 -29.91 19.44 -17.18
CA GLY A 566 -31.34 19.57 -16.93
C GLY A 566 -31.83 18.72 -15.73
N PRO A 567 -31.65 17.39 -15.73
CA PRO A 567 -32.05 16.54 -14.61
C PRO A 567 -31.44 16.94 -13.25
N ILE A 568 -30.22 17.50 -13.23
CA ILE A 568 -29.59 17.98 -11.99
C ILE A 568 -30.33 19.21 -11.48
N ILE A 569 -30.58 20.18 -12.37
CA ILE A 569 -31.29 21.42 -12.04
C ILE A 569 -32.72 21.09 -11.58
N ASP A 570 -33.40 20.18 -12.28
CA ASP A 570 -34.75 19.74 -11.95
C ASP A 570 -34.82 19.14 -10.53
N VAL A 571 -33.89 18.24 -10.19
CA VAL A 571 -33.79 17.66 -8.84
C VAL A 571 -33.49 18.74 -7.80
N LEU A 572 -32.55 19.65 -8.05
CA LEU A 572 -32.23 20.73 -7.10
C LEU A 572 -33.44 21.65 -6.85
N LEU A 573 -34.24 21.90 -7.88
CA LEU A 573 -35.47 22.69 -7.77
C LEU A 573 -36.51 22.03 -6.84
N ASP A 574 -36.48 20.71 -6.61
CA ASP A 574 -37.38 20.06 -5.64
C ASP A 574 -37.03 20.36 -4.17
N TYR A 575 -35.85 20.93 -3.90
CA TYR A 575 -35.36 21.17 -2.53
C TYR A 575 -35.17 22.65 -2.20
N VAL A 576 -35.57 23.55 -3.10
CA VAL A 576 -35.49 25.01 -2.90
C VAL A 576 -36.87 25.66 -3.04
N GLY A 577 -37.10 26.75 -2.33
CA GLY A 577 -38.34 27.53 -2.41
C GLY A 577 -38.43 28.37 -3.69
N ASN A 578 -38.84 29.63 -3.53
CA ASN A 578 -38.79 30.60 -4.62
C ASN A 578 -37.32 30.97 -4.89
N VAL A 579 -36.83 30.66 -6.09
CA VAL A 579 -35.47 30.97 -6.54
C VAL A 579 -35.55 31.78 -7.83
N GLN A 580 -34.61 32.70 -8.01
CA GLN A 580 -34.49 33.49 -9.24
C GLN A 580 -33.33 32.92 -10.07
N LEU A 581 -33.65 32.27 -11.19
CA LEU A 581 -32.61 31.77 -12.09
C LEU A 581 -31.82 32.94 -12.69
N CYS A 582 -30.50 32.84 -12.66
CA CYS A 582 -29.63 33.82 -13.29
C CYS A 582 -29.75 33.78 -14.83
N SER A 583 -29.32 34.84 -15.52
CA SER A 583 -29.40 34.93 -16.99
C SER A 583 -28.74 33.75 -17.70
N ARG A 584 -27.58 33.29 -17.22
CA ARG A 584 -26.87 32.12 -17.76
C ARG A 584 -27.66 30.81 -17.62
N LEU A 585 -28.27 30.56 -16.46
CA LEU A 585 -29.10 29.35 -16.28
C LEU A 585 -30.35 29.40 -17.16
N LYS A 586 -30.97 30.58 -17.31
CA LYS A 586 -32.12 30.78 -18.21
C LYS A 586 -31.75 30.50 -19.66
N GLU A 587 -30.67 31.12 -20.17
CA GLU A 587 -30.15 30.86 -21.52
C GLU A 587 -29.79 29.40 -21.72
N HIS A 588 -29.19 28.77 -20.71
CA HIS A 588 -28.81 27.37 -20.78
C HIS A 588 -30.02 26.43 -20.85
N ILE A 589 -31.07 26.70 -20.06
CA ILE A 589 -32.32 25.93 -20.10
C ILE A 589 -33.06 26.16 -21.43
N ASP A 590 -33.14 27.41 -21.90
CA ASP A 590 -33.78 27.78 -23.17
C ASP A 590 -33.07 27.18 -24.40
N SER A 591 -31.81 26.75 -24.26
CA SER A 591 -31.06 26.08 -25.32
C SER A 591 -31.51 24.63 -25.57
N TYR A 592 -32.33 24.03 -24.70
CA TYR A 592 -32.80 22.65 -24.80
C TYR A 592 -34.32 22.59 -24.68
N GLU A 593 -35.00 22.22 -25.77
CA GLU A 593 -36.47 22.16 -25.82
C GLU A 593 -37.07 21.22 -24.76
N ASP A 594 -36.40 20.10 -24.48
CA ASP A 594 -36.82 19.10 -23.48
C ASP A 594 -36.83 19.64 -22.03
N TRP A 595 -36.25 20.81 -21.78
CA TRP A 595 -36.10 21.40 -20.44
C TRP A 595 -37.10 22.52 -20.14
N ALA A 596 -38.07 22.76 -21.02
CA ALA A 596 -39.12 23.76 -20.81
C ALA A 596 -39.87 23.60 -19.47
N VAL A 597 -40.09 22.35 -19.04
CA VAL A 597 -40.74 22.02 -17.75
C VAL A 597 -39.92 22.51 -16.56
N ILE A 598 -38.59 22.52 -16.66
CA ILE A 598 -37.69 22.99 -15.60
C ILE A 598 -37.83 24.50 -15.41
N LYS A 599 -38.04 25.24 -16.51
CA LYS A 599 -38.27 26.69 -16.50
C LYS A 599 -39.59 27.01 -15.80
N GLU A 600 -40.68 26.37 -16.23
CA GLU A 600 -42.00 26.51 -15.60
C GLU A 600 -41.93 26.17 -14.10
N LYS A 601 -41.23 25.09 -13.74
CA LYS A 601 -41.01 24.68 -12.35
C LYS A 601 -40.28 25.75 -11.53
N ALA A 602 -39.37 26.52 -12.12
CA ALA A 602 -38.59 27.55 -11.42
C ALA A 602 -39.31 28.91 -11.33
N GLU A 603 -40.37 29.14 -12.09
CA GLU A 603 -41.09 30.41 -12.10
C GLU A 603 -41.91 30.62 -10.81
N PRO A 604 -41.83 31.81 -10.18
CA PRO A 604 -42.68 32.15 -9.04
C PRO A 604 -44.09 32.58 -9.50
N PRO A 605 -45.14 32.30 -8.69
CA PRO A 605 -45.08 31.62 -7.40
C PRO A 605 -45.04 30.09 -7.55
N ARG A 606 -44.18 29.44 -6.77
CA ARG A 606 -44.16 27.97 -6.66
C ARG A 606 -45.45 27.49 -5.97
N PRO A 607 -45.90 26.24 -6.20
CA PRO A 607 -47.09 25.71 -5.54
C PRO A 607 -47.03 25.83 -4.02
N LEU A 608 -48.13 26.22 -3.36
CA LEU A 608 -48.20 26.37 -1.90
C LEU A 608 -47.78 25.07 -1.18
N SER A 609 -48.23 23.92 -1.71
CA SER A 609 -47.84 22.60 -1.21
C SER A 609 -46.34 22.34 -1.30
N HIS A 610 -45.61 22.93 -2.25
CA HIS A 610 -44.15 22.82 -2.29
C HIS A 610 -43.50 23.74 -1.26
N LEU A 611 -43.95 25.00 -1.18
CA LEU A 611 -43.41 26.00 -0.24
C LEU A 611 -43.61 25.58 1.23
N CYS A 612 -44.77 25.03 1.56
CA CYS A 612 -45.04 24.45 2.88
C CYS A 612 -44.05 23.31 3.20
N ARG A 613 -43.74 22.43 2.23
CA ARG A 613 -42.79 21.32 2.42
C ARG A 613 -41.42 21.84 2.79
N ILE A 614 -40.90 22.78 2.01
CA ILE A 614 -39.59 23.39 2.23
C ILE A 614 -39.55 24.10 3.59
N LYS A 615 -40.60 24.84 3.94
CA LYS A 615 -40.69 25.53 5.25
C LYS A 615 -40.69 24.54 6.41
N VAL A 616 -41.47 23.46 6.33
CA VAL A 616 -41.51 22.42 7.37
C VAL A 616 -40.15 21.73 7.48
N ARG A 617 -39.52 21.34 6.36
CA ARG A 617 -38.18 20.74 6.35
C ARG A 617 -37.12 21.67 6.97
N SER A 618 -37.19 22.97 6.68
CA SER A 618 -36.32 23.99 7.29
C SER A 618 -36.51 24.08 8.81
N LEU A 619 -37.76 24.02 9.31
CA LEU A 619 -38.07 24.06 10.74
C LEU A 619 -37.70 22.76 11.47
N VAL A 620 -37.83 21.61 10.82
CA VAL A 620 -37.35 20.31 11.36
C VAL A 620 -35.84 20.37 11.55
N GLY A 621 -35.13 20.99 10.60
CA GLY A 621 -33.69 21.17 10.65
C GLY A 621 -32.91 19.91 10.26
N ARG A 622 -31.67 20.11 9.80
CA ARG A 622 -30.82 19.07 9.18
C ARG A 622 -30.61 17.83 10.07
N ASN A 623 -30.48 18.02 11.38
CA ASN A 623 -30.22 16.90 12.30
C ASN A 623 -31.45 16.01 12.52
N ARG A 624 -32.65 16.59 12.50
CA ARG A 624 -33.90 15.84 12.74
C ARG A 624 -34.51 15.31 11.45
N ILE A 625 -34.08 15.81 10.28
CA ILE A 625 -34.57 15.36 8.99
C ILE A 625 -34.23 13.88 8.74
N LYS A 626 -33.07 13.43 9.24
CA LYS A 626 -32.65 12.03 9.20
C LYS A 626 -33.53 11.10 10.06
N LEU A 627 -34.25 11.69 11.01
CA LEU A 627 -35.04 11.00 12.02
C LEU A 627 -36.54 11.11 11.72
N LEU A 628 -36.96 11.59 10.54
CA LEU A 628 -38.37 11.79 10.19
C LEU A 628 -39.23 10.55 10.43
N ASP A 629 -38.72 9.35 10.09
CA ASP A 629 -39.41 8.06 10.30
C ASP A 629 -39.60 7.70 11.77
N THR A 630 -38.82 8.31 12.67
CA THR A 630 -38.91 8.09 14.12
C THR A 630 -39.75 9.15 14.82
N LEU A 631 -40.14 10.21 14.13
CA LEU A 631 -40.98 11.26 14.71
C LEU A 631 -42.44 10.77 14.77
N PRO A 632 -43.20 11.16 15.81
CA PRO A 632 -44.62 10.83 15.94
C PRO A 632 -45.47 11.71 15.00
N LEU A 633 -45.25 11.60 13.69
CA LEU A 633 -45.97 12.31 12.64
C LEU A 633 -46.84 11.32 11.85
N PRO A 634 -47.99 11.76 11.29
CA PRO A 634 -48.79 10.90 10.42
C PRO A 634 -48.00 10.43 9.19
N ASP A 635 -48.16 9.17 8.77
CA ASP A 635 -47.44 8.58 7.62
C ASP A 635 -47.60 9.39 6.33
N ARG A 636 -48.74 10.04 6.14
CA ARG A 636 -48.99 10.93 4.99
C ARG A 636 -48.08 12.16 5.02
N LEU A 637 -47.85 12.73 6.21
CA LEU A 637 -46.97 13.87 6.39
C LEU A 637 -45.51 13.46 6.23
N ILE A 638 -45.13 12.28 6.73
CA ILE A 638 -43.78 11.71 6.55
C ILE A 638 -43.48 11.53 5.05
N ARG A 639 -44.35 10.86 4.31
CA ARG A 639 -44.23 10.68 2.85
C ARG A 639 -44.14 12.01 2.10
N TYR A 640 -45.00 12.96 2.46
CA TYR A 640 -44.98 14.29 1.88
C TYR A 640 -43.64 15.03 2.13
N LEU A 641 -43.01 14.85 3.29
CA LEU A 641 -41.72 15.46 3.62
C LEU A 641 -40.52 14.74 3.01
N GLN A 642 -40.66 13.46 2.65
CA GLN A 642 -39.63 12.61 2.02
C GLN A 642 -39.63 12.65 0.48
N HIS A 643 -40.47 13.49 -0.13
CA HIS A 643 -40.65 13.54 -1.58
C HIS A 643 -41.06 12.18 -2.18
N ASP A 644 -41.73 11.35 -1.37
CA ASP A 644 -42.30 10.05 -1.78
C ASP A 644 -43.77 10.24 -2.13
N TYR A 645 -44.04 10.29 -3.44
CA TYR A 645 -45.39 10.46 -3.99
C TYR A 645 -46.12 9.13 -4.24
N SER A 646 -45.65 8.05 -3.60
CA SER A 646 -46.21 6.69 -3.73
C SER A 646 -47.38 6.43 -2.78
#